data_AF-A0AAW9MYF0-F1
#
_entry.id   AF-A0AAW9MYF0-F1
#
_cell.length_a   1.000
_cell.length_b   1.000
_cell.length_c   1.000
_cell.angle_alpha   90.00
_cell.angle_beta   90.00
_cell.angle_gamma   90.00
#
_symmetry.space_group_name_H-M   'P 1'
#
loop_
_entity.id
_entity.type
_entity.pdbx_description
1 polymer ?
#
loop_
_entity_poly.entity_id
_entity_poly.type
_entity_poly.pdbx_seq_one_letter_code
_entity_poly.pdbx_strand_id
1 'polypeptide(L)'
;MKKKWIGLFLSLLLLTGSIAPNAYAVTQSSTSDELKTEHTTETSTQPMSESTTHESTNDSLPQDSAKEEDSGEYSENNEITEKIEINKSNFPDDHFRNWLLEMIDTDKDGYLSNELLEITQLNLEGLQIQTLEGVNFFKNLTKIEVQNNELKELDVHELKKLAYLDVSSNQLSKIDLSQNSELTYFKGENQTVTSIANKMDNKWEINDETLKPEKEQTTLETEKWQYDGSHFYSSEHTPLSYIYEVYFSDDAVLEEAAEKTLTVKVTVEYMEPEQKEADSIVPDSSSIVLKKGETKQLAYTSVPDGSIISDPLWESSDPSVVEVDENGKVTAKEAGEAKVELKNAEKVLGEFTVIVEAEKNESQTKETAQTSDETTDRSPIYRRSALAATPTITYQTHVQDIGWQTPTANGEVAGTTGQKKRIEAIRIQVNNSSLNGDIEYSSHIQEQGWQSYVRNGGNSGTTGNSLRMEAIRIRLTGQLSQYYDIYYRVHSAEFGWLGWAKNGKDAGTSGFSYRMEAIQIQLVEKGKKGPLESTAYYQRNSLIPPNINYQTYIQNIGWQNPQSNGLTAGTVGEKLRLEAIRMNVTDSEFSGTVKYSSHIQDIGWQKEQENNDISGTNGQNKRIEAVKIQLTDDLNKFFDVYYRVHSAEFGWLGWTKNGSEAGSSGFSFQMEAIQVQLVVKGQNGPTTSISYYEKNKLTVPTINYQAHLRNIGWQSVQSNGNNAGLTGQSARIEALRINVANTPLPGAVEYTSHVQNIGWQNYSRNNEISGTTGRALHTEAVRIRLTGQLNRFYDIYYRVHSARLGWLDWAKNDQYAGTSRLNLPMEAIQVVIVKKGAAAPGPTTNPYQTSINHLFVMGHGDNDPGASYNGVNERDFTRGELMPHLQR
;
A
#
# COMPACT_ATOMS: atom_id res chain seq x y z
N MET A 1 49.72 -17.49 -58.60
CA MET A 1 49.63 -16.98 -59.98
C MET A 1 49.04 -15.57 -59.97
N LYS A 2 49.68 -14.71 -60.76
CA LYS A 2 49.33 -13.34 -61.20
C LYS A 2 47.84 -13.23 -61.62
N LYS A 3 47.18 -12.08 -61.77
CA LYS A 3 47.34 -10.61 -61.58
C LYS A 3 46.07 -10.00 -62.22
N LYS A 4 45.69 -8.78 -61.81
CA LYS A 4 45.49 -7.55 -62.65
C LYS A 4 44.39 -6.68 -62.01
N TRP A 5 44.72 -5.56 -61.36
CA TRP A 5 45.08 -4.22 -61.91
C TRP A 5 43.83 -3.38 -62.29
N ILE A 6 43.71 -2.06 -62.05
CA ILE A 6 44.43 -1.02 -61.27
C ILE A 6 43.55 0.25 -61.33
N GLY A 7 43.53 1.03 -60.23
CA GLY A 7 43.87 2.47 -60.24
C GLY A 7 42.79 3.54 -60.39
N LEU A 8 42.71 4.46 -59.41
CA LEU A 8 43.33 5.79 -59.57
C LEU A 8 43.56 6.53 -58.22
N PHE A 9 44.85 6.81 -57.96
CA PHE A 9 45.53 7.95 -57.31
C PHE A 9 45.25 8.45 -55.86
N LEU A 10 46.29 8.25 -55.01
CA LEU A 10 47.21 9.25 -54.37
C LEU A 10 46.62 10.58 -53.82
N SER A 11 47.00 11.10 -52.65
CA SER A 11 48.36 11.17 -52.08
C SER A 11 48.39 11.38 -50.55
N LEU A 12 49.44 10.82 -49.96
CA LEU A 12 49.94 11.03 -48.59
C LEU A 12 50.76 12.33 -48.50
N LEU A 13 50.60 13.12 -47.43
CA LEU A 13 51.66 14.01 -46.93
C LEU A 13 51.54 14.16 -45.40
N LEU A 14 52.51 13.60 -44.68
CA LEU A 14 52.94 14.08 -43.36
C LEU A 14 53.99 15.17 -43.63
N LEU A 15 53.83 16.37 -43.08
CA LEU A 15 54.88 17.17 -42.45
C LEU A 15 54.33 18.53 -41.95
N THR A 16 54.55 18.77 -40.66
CA THR A 16 54.94 20.05 -40.04
C THR A 16 54.16 21.32 -40.41
N GLY A 17 53.28 21.71 -39.50
CA GLY A 17 52.98 23.10 -39.18
C GLY A 17 53.16 23.33 -37.68
N SER A 18 54.39 23.56 -37.24
CA SER A 18 54.64 24.19 -35.95
C SER A 18 54.62 25.71 -36.17
N ILE A 19 53.67 26.39 -35.54
CA ILE A 19 53.78 27.81 -35.23
C ILE A 19 53.30 27.98 -33.79
N ALA A 20 54.25 27.96 -32.86
CA ALA A 20 54.25 28.93 -31.77
C ALA A 20 54.69 30.28 -32.37
N PRO A 21 54.22 31.41 -31.83
CA PRO A 21 55.16 32.14 -30.99
C PRO A 21 54.52 32.89 -29.80
N ASN A 22 55.24 32.85 -28.68
CA ASN A 22 55.75 33.98 -27.93
C ASN A 22 54.95 35.32 -27.95
N ALA A 23 54.35 35.60 -26.80
CA ALA A 23 54.89 36.51 -25.76
C ALA A 23 55.30 37.94 -26.14
N TYR A 24 54.78 38.92 -25.39
CA TYR A 24 55.40 40.14 -24.83
C TYR A 24 54.40 40.67 -23.78
N ALA A 25 54.74 41.18 -22.59
CA ALA A 25 55.98 41.66 -22.00
C ALA A 25 55.80 41.69 -20.45
N VAL A 26 56.74 41.17 -19.64
CA VAL A 26 57.86 41.87 -18.94
C VAL A 26 57.39 42.61 -17.66
N THR A 27 57.98 42.46 -16.46
CA THR A 27 59.32 42.03 -15.96
C THR A 27 59.20 40.91 -14.90
N GLN A 28 59.98 39.83 -14.88
CA GLN A 28 61.40 39.70 -14.43
C GLN A 28 61.66 40.34 -13.03
N SER A 29 62.42 39.77 -12.09
CA SER A 29 63.50 38.78 -12.13
C SER A 29 63.59 38.11 -10.73
N SER A 30 63.80 36.80 -10.64
CA SER A 30 65.11 36.11 -10.50
C SER A 30 65.52 35.80 -9.06
N THR A 31 65.66 34.49 -8.86
CA THR A 31 66.79 33.77 -8.25
C THR A 31 66.96 33.69 -6.73
N SER A 32 67.32 32.44 -6.41
CA SER A 32 68.31 31.96 -5.43
C SER A 32 67.86 31.81 -3.98
N ASP A 33 67.72 30.53 -3.66
CA ASP A 33 68.55 29.83 -2.67
C ASP A 33 68.15 29.82 -1.20
N GLU A 34 68.09 28.57 -0.74
CA GLU A 34 68.66 28.05 0.49
C GLU A 34 67.98 28.32 1.84
N LEU A 35 67.53 27.18 2.38
CA LEU A 35 67.91 26.64 3.69
C LEU A 35 67.41 27.36 4.97
N LYS A 36 66.66 26.53 5.70
CA LYS A 36 66.87 26.16 7.12
C LYS A 36 66.30 27.04 8.23
N THR A 37 65.65 26.28 9.11
CA THR A 37 65.70 26.26 10.58
C THR A 37 64.91 27.30 11.38
N GLU A 38 63.93 26.73 12.08
CA GLU A 38 63.78 26.71 13.54
C GLU A 38 63.46 27.98 14.34
N HIS A 39 62.52 27.70 15.25
CA HIS A 39 62.52 28.03 16.67
C HIS A 39 61.90 29.34 17.15
N THR A 40 60.79 29.14 17.89
CA THR A 40 60.46 29.68 19.22
C THR A 40 60.56 31.18 19.45
N THR A 41 59.51 31.79 20.00
CA THR A 41 59.33 31.96 21.46
C THR A 41 58.05 32.74 21.75
N GLU A 42 57.26 32.18 22.66
CA GLU A 42 56.83 32.80 23.92
C GLU A 42 56.09 34.15 23.98
N THR A 43 54.82 34.03 24.40
CA THR A 43 54.35 34.34 25.78
C THR A 43 53.79 35.72 26.11
N SER A 44 52.78 35.61 26.99
CA SER A 44 52.41 36.50 28.11
C SER A 44 51.32 37.54 27.84
N THR A 45 50.06 37.34 28.26
CA THR A 45 49.44 37.10 29.60
C THR A 45 48.96 38.40 30.29
N GLN A 46 47.63 38.43 30.51
CA GLN A 46 46.91 38.71 31.79
C GLN A 46 47.09 40.07 32.54
N PRO A 47 46.41 40.32 33.68
CA PRO A 47 45.11 39.84 34.24
C PRO A 47 44.25 40.97 34.89
N MET A 48 43.04 40.64 35.41
CA MET A 48 42.67 40.64 36.86
C MET A 48 41.16 40.86 37.17
N SER A 49 40.51 39.75 37.55
CA SER A 49 40.00 39.39 38.89
C SER A 49 38.74 40.02 39.55
N GLU A 50 38.02 39.09 40.21
CA GLU A 50 37.13 39.17 41.40
C GLU A 50 35.67 39.64 41.19
N SER A 51 34.63 39.17 41.91
CA SER A 51 34.36 38.08 42.86
C SER A 51 32.91 38.28 43.38
N THR A 52 32.29 37.23 43.95
CA THR A 52 31.22 37.21 45.00
C THR A 52 29.72 37.46 44.67
N THR A 53 28.95 36.36 44.69
CA THR A 53 27.79 35.99 45.56
C THR A 53 26.80 37.04 46.09
N HIS A 54 25.48 36.78 45.96
CA HIS A 54 24.58 36.46 47.09
C HIS A 54 23.15 36.02 46.66
N GLU A 55 22.60 35.15 47.51
CA GLU A 55 21.33 34.40 47.50
C GLU A 55 20.05 35.23 47.78
N SER A 56 18.92 34.49 47.76
CA SER A 56 17.72 34.55 48.63
C SER A 56 16.50 35.33 48.10
N THR A 57 15.24 34.88 48.18
CA THR A 57 14.58 33.69 48.79
C THR A 57 13.10 33.65 48.38
N ASN A 58 12.54 32.44 48.26
CA ASN A 58 11.21 31.93 48.71
C ASN A 58 9.95 32.83 48.66
N ASP A 59 8.86 32.34 48.03
CA ASP A 59 7.67 31.88 48.79
C ASP A 59 6.66 31.09 47.93
N SER A 60 5.89 30.24 48.61
CA SER A 60 5.10 29.12 48.08
C SER A 60 3.58 29.28 48.22
N LEU A 61 2.83 28.77 47.21
CA LEU A 61 1.46 28.13 47.25
C LEU A 61 0.24 29.02 47.62
N PRO A 62 -1.05 28.60 47.40
CA PRO A 62 -1.58 27.33 46.86
C PRO A 62 -2.72 27.47 45.80
N GLN A 63 -3.19 26.29 45.37
CA GLN A 63 -4.37 26.00 44.52
C GLN A 63 -5.69 26.64 44.97
N ASP A 64 -6.59 26.85 43.99
CA ASP A 64 -8.02 26.56 44.19
C ASP A 64 -8.67 26.02 42.91
N SER A 65 -9.58 25.08 43.14
CA SER A 65 -10.33 24.25 42.22
C SER A 65 -11.74 24.80 42.00
N ALA A 66 -12.26 24.78 40.77
CA ALA A 66 -13.67 24.42 40.47
C ALA A 66 -14.01 24.56 38.98
N LYS A 67 -14.22 23.40 38.35
CA LYS A 67 -15.43 22.96 37.63
C LYS A 67 -16.06 23.80 36.50
N GLU A 68 -16.16 23.08 35.39
CA GLU A 68 -17.34 22.80 34.55
C GLU A 68 -17.62 23.65 33.30
N GLU A 69 -17.66 22.89 32.20
CA GLU A 69 -18.48 22.98 30.99
C GLU A 69 -17.93 23.63 29.70
N ASP A 70 -17.56 22.71 28.79
CA ASP A 70 -18.13 22.54 27.45
C ASP A 70 -17.81 23.58 26.36
N SER A 71 -16.91 23.21 25.45
CA SER A 71 -17.24 22.95 24.04
C SER A 71 -15.96 22.65 23.27
N GLY A 72 -15.89 21.48 22.65
CA GLY A 72 -14.73 21.04 21.88
C GLY A 72 -14.57 21.77 20.55
N GLU A 73 -13.31 22.08 20.21
CA GLU A 73 -12.85 22.18 18.83
C GLU A 73 -11.45 21.55 18.75
N TYR A 74 -11.36 20.46 17.99
CA TYR A 74 -10.13 19.76 17.69
C TYR A 74 -9.24 20.64 16.81
N SER A 75 -8.16 21.17 17.38
CA SER A 75 -7.01 21.66 16.62
C SER A 75 -6.02 20.51 16.45
N GLU A 76 -5.90 19.96 15.24
CA GLU A 76 -4.67 19.27 14.85
C GLU A 76 -3.68 20.31 14.33
N ASN A 77 -2.93 20.92 15.26
CA ASN A 77 -1.61 21.43 14.97
C ASN A 77 -0.65 20.24 15.08
N ASN A 78 -0.19 19.71 13.95
CA ASN A 78 1.01 18.89 13.90
C ASN A 78 2.13 19.70 13.24
N GLU A 79 2.64 20.70 13.97
CA GLU A 79 4.05 21.08 13.81
C GLU A 79 4.86 19.99 14.52
N ILE A 80 5.73 19.29 13.79
CA ILE A 80 6.76 18.46 14.42
C ILE A 80 7.98 19.36 14.68
N THR A 81 8.32 19.48 15.96
CA THR A 81 9.46 20.23 16.51
C THR A 81 10.81 19.48 16.45
N GLU A 82 10.91 18.40 15.69
CA GLU A 82 12.09 17.52 15.67
C GLU A 82 12.91 17.79 14.40
N LYS A 83 14.03 18.51 14.58
CA LYS A 83 14.99 18.86 13.52
C LYS A 83 16.27 18.08 13.75
N ILE A 84 16.63 17.20 12.80
CA ILE A 84 17.77 16.26 12.93
C ILE A 84 18.90 16.71 12.02
N GLU A 85 20.07 16.99 12.57
CA GLU A 85 21.23 17.40 11.77
C GLU A 85 21.80 16.22 10.97
N ILE A 86 22.11 16.44 9.69
CA ILE A 86 22.74 15.44 8.80
C ILE A 86 24.25 15.45 9.04
N ASN A 87 24.65 14.82 10.14
CA ASN A 87 26.05 14.76 10.57
C ASN A 87 26.47 13.31 10.85
N LYS A 88 27.78 13.09 11.04
CA LYS A 88 28.37 11.78 11.31
C LYS A 88 27.85 11.11 12.59
N SER A 89 27.28 11.86 13.51
CA SER A 89 26.72 11.31 14.76
C SER A 89 25.35 10.67 14.54
N ASN A 90 24.51 11.25 13.68
CA ASN A 90 23.16 10.76 13.41
C ASN A 90 23.10 9.79 12.22
N PHE A 91 24.04 9.94 11.28
CA PHE A 91 24.16 9.15 10.06
C PHE A 91 25.64 8.85 9.83
N PRO A 92 26.22 7.79 10.39
CA PRO A 92 27.68 7.59 10.38
C PRO A 92 28.30 7.30 9.01
N ASP A 93 27.53 6.76 8.07
CA ASP A 93 27.99 6.43 6.71
C ASP A 93 28.08 7.67 5.80
N ASP A 94 29.24 7.87 5.17
CA ASP A 94 29.51 9.04 4.35
C ASP A 94 28.68 9.04 3.04
N HIS A 95 28.44 7.87 2.43
CA HIS A 95 27.63 7.76 1.21
C HIS A 95 26.15 7.96 1.51
N PHE A 96 25.65 7.41 2.62
CA PHE A 96 24.28 7.63 3.05
C PHE A 96 24.04 9.10 3.41
N ARG A 97 24.94 9.75 4.15
CA ARG A 97 24.84 11.20 4.42
C ARG A 97 24.88 12.05 3.19
N ASN A 98 25.81 11.79 2.26
CA ASN A 98 25.90 12.58 1.04
C ASN A 98 24.63 12.41 0.20
N TRP A 99 24.09 11.19 0.13
CA TRP A 99 22.80 10.95 -0.51
C TRP A 99 21.66 11.71 0.19
N LEU A 100 21.62 11.73 1.53
CA LEU A 100 20.65 12.53 2.27
C LEU A 100 20.79 14.02 1.95
N LEU A 101 22.01 14.57 2.00
CA LEU A 101 22.30 15.96 1.66
C LEU A 101 21.97 16.31 0.20
N GLU A 102 22.05 15.36 -0.72
CA GLU A 102 21.80 15.60 -2.14
C GLU A 102 20.33 15.41 -2.52
N MET A 103 19.70 14.33 -2.04
CA MET A 103 18.41 13.84 -2.50
C MET A 103 17.25 14.09 -1.55
N ILE A 104 17.52 14.20 -0.25
CA ILE A 104 16.47 14.34 0.79
C ILE A 104 16.44 15.74 1.38
N ASP A 105 17.58 16.32 1.75
CA ASP A 105 17.71 17.69 2.22
C ASP A 105 17.33 18.65 1.08
N THR A 106 16.05 19.00 1.01
CA THR A 106 15.51 19.77 -0.11
C THR A 106 15.81 21.25 0.02
N ASP A 107 15.90 21.76 1.24
CA ASP A 107 16.20 23.16 1.53
C ASP A 107 17.71 23.46 1.69
N LYS A 108 18.54 22.39 1.67
CA LYS A 108 20.00 22.43 1.77
C LYS A 108 20.47 23.10 3.05
N ASP A 109 19.67 23.02 4.12
CA ASP A 109 19.98 23.61 5.40
C ASP A 109 20.87 22.71 6.27
N GLY A 110 21.12 21.47 5.84
CA GLY A 110 21.93 20.47 6.54
C GLY A 110 21.15 19.69 7.60
N TYR A 111 19.83 19.82 7.65
CA TYR A 111 18.97 19.14 8.61
C TYR A 111 17.78 18.46 7.93
N LEU A 112 17.23 17.46 8.60
CA LEU A 112 15.98 16.82 8.24
C LEU A 112 14.89 17.34 9.19
N SER A 113 13.85 17.92 8.62
CA SER A 113 12.73 18.48 9.37
C SER A 113 11.41 17.96 8.78
N ASN A 114 10.78 18.73 7.88
CA ASN A 114 9.57 18.31 7.18
C ASN A 114 9.82 17.09 6.27
N GLU A 115 11.07 16.89 5.84
CA GLU A 115 11.51 15.73 5.07
C GLU A 115 11.19 14.40 5.78
N LEU A 116 11.32 14.34 7.10
CA LEU A 116 11.06 13.13 7.89
C LEU A 116 9.58 12.70 7.84
N LEU A 117 8.68 13.66 7.61
CA LEU A 117 7.24 13.42 7.50
C LEU A 117 6.80 13.03 6.10
N GLU A 118 7.39 13.67 5.08
CA GLU A 118 6.97 13.56 3.69
C GLU A 118 7.59 12.34 2.97
N ILE A 119 8.80 11.95 3.37
CA ILE A 119 9.50 10.83 2.74
C ILE A 119 8.92 9.50 3.22
N THR A 120 8.32 8.79 2.27
CA THR A 120 7.70 7.47 2.50
C THR A 120 8.47 6.34 1.81
N GLN A 121 9.49 6.66 1.00
CA GLN A 121 10.25 5.69 0.23
C GLN A 121 11.73 6.11 0.13
N LEU A 122 12.65 5.16 0.31
CA LEU A 122 14.07 5.35 0.05
C LEU A 122 14.52 4.37 -1.04
N ASN A 123 15.26 4.88 -2.03
CA ASN A 123 16.00 4.07 -2.98
C ASN A 123 17.48 4.41 -2.88
N LEU A 124 18.23 3.43 -2.40
CA LEU A 124 19.63 3.50 -2.00
C LEU A 124 20.45 2.44 -2.75
N GLU A 125 19.99 1.99 -3.92
CA GLU A 125 20.63 0.92 -4.67
C GLU A 125 22.04 1.30 -5.15
N GLY A 126 23.02 0.42 -4.92
CA GLY A 126 24.34 0.55 -5.57
C GLY A 126 25.21 1.70 -5.08
N LEU A 127 24.95 2.22 -3.86
CA LEU A 127 25.59 3.43 -3.33
C LEU A 127 26.82 3.17 -2.45
N GLN A 128 27.24 1.91 -2.30
CA GLN A 128 28.37 1.51 -1.46
C GLN A 128 28.18 1.88 0.03
N ILE A 129 26.94 1.79 0.51
CA ILE A 129 26.57 2.09 1.90
C ILE A 129 26.93 0.90 2.79
N GLN A 130 27.60 1.17 3.90
CA GLN A 130 28.05 0.16 4.88
C GLN A 130 27.16 0.09 6.13
N THR A 131 26.46 1.17 6.47
CA THR A 131 25.44 1.19 7.53
C THR A 131 24.28 2.13 7.21
N LEU A 132 23.06 1.75 7.59
CA LEU A 132 21.85 2.59 7.56
C LEU A 132 21.48 3.13 8.94
N GLU A 133 22.41 3.21 9.87
CA GLU A 133 22.18 3.89 11.15
C GLU A 133 21.65 5.32 10.90
N GLY A 134 20.55 5.65 11.59
CA GLY A 134 19.74 6.86 11.37
C GLY A 134 18.49 6.67 10.50
N VAL A 135 18.31 5.53 9.80
CA VAL A 135 17.12 5.28 8.97
C VAL A 135 15.81 5.28 9.78
N ASN A 136 15.87 4.91 11.06
CA ASN A 136 14.72 4.89 11.97
C ASN A 136 14.13 6.28 12.28
N PHE A 137 14.80 7.37 11.91
CA PHE A 137 14.22 8.71 11.99
C PHE A 137 13.06 8.91 11.01
N PHE A 138 13.00 8.14 9.91
CA PHE A 138 11.94 8.22 8.91
C PHE A 138 10.75 7.31 9.25
N LYS A 139 10.01 7.64 10.31
CA LYS A 139 8.91 6.81 10.86
C LYS A 139 7.75 6.54 9.88
N ASN A 140 7.66 7.30 8.79
CA ASN A 140 6.63 7.14 7.75
C ASN A 140 7.08 6.31 6.53
N LEU A 141 8.27 5.68 6.58
CA LEU A 141 8.72 4.82 5.49
C LEU A 141 7.81 3.62 5.30
N THR A 142 7.41 3.44 4.05
CA THR A 142 6.63 2.32 3.53
C THR A 142 7.46 1.44 2.61
N LYS A 143 8.57 1.97 2.07
CA LYS A 143 9.43 1.24 1.12
C LYS A 143 10.91 1.59 1.33
N ILE A 144 11.76 0.57 1.39
CA ILE A 144 13.22 0.71 1.36
C ILE A 144 13.78 -0.25 0.30
N GLU A 145 14.56 0.30 -0.62
CA GLU A 145 15.38 -0.43 -1.59
C GLU A 145 16.84 -0.10 -1.30
N VAL A 146 17.61 -1.07 -0.78
CA VAL A 146 19.04 -0.91 -0.46
C VAL A 146 19.88 -2.03 -1.05
N GLN A 147 19.42 -2.61 -2.16
CA GLN A 147 20.13 -3.67 -2.85
C GLN A 147 21.49 -3.22 -3.40
N ASN A 148 22.43 -4.15 -3.55
CA ASN A 148 23.77 -3.91 -4.11
C ASN A 148 24.61 -2.93 -3.26
N ASN A 149 24.65 -3.14 -1.95
CA ASN A 149 25.44 -2.35 -0.99
C ASN A 149 26.34 -3.25 -0.12
N GLU A 150 26.89 -2.70 0.96
CA GLU A 150 27.86 -3.36 1.84
C GLU A 150 27.34 -3.48 3.30
N LEU A 151 26.02 -3.52 3.50
CA LEU A 151 25.40 -3.55 4.84
C LEU A 151 25.71 -4.86 5.56
N LYS A 152 26.21 -4.76 6.80
CA LYS A 152 26.45 -5.91 7.69
C LYS A 152 25.33 -6.15 8.70
N GLU A 153 24.62 -5.07 9.03
CA GLU A 153 23.44 -5.09 9.89
C GLU A 153 22.41 -4.09 9.35
N LEU A 154 21.15 -4.34 9.67
CA LEU A 154 20.07 -3.42 9.39
C LEU A 154 19.03 -3.50 10.51
N ASP A 155 18.80 -2.36 11.16
CA ASP A 155 17.76 -2.20 12.17
C ASP A 155 16.59 -1.38 11.63
N VAL A 156 15.41 -1.99 11.58
CA VAL A 156 14.15 -1.39 11.08
C VAL A 156 13.03 -1.47 12.11
N HIS A 157 13.32 -1.71 13.39
CA HIS A 157 12.29 -2.00 14.40
C HIS A 157 11.29 -0.85 14.63
N GLU A 158 11.69 0.41 14.39
CA GLU A 158 10.84 1.60 14.52
C GLU A 158 9.98 1.86 13.27
N LEU A 159 10.26 1.19 12.16
CA LEU A 159 9.58 1.40 10.87
C LEU A 159 8.30 0.58 10.75
N LYS A 160 7.33 0.84 11.63
CA LYS A 160 6.09 0.06 11.73
C LYS A 160 5.22 0.06 10.46
N LYS A 161 5.39 1.07 9.59
CA LYS A 161 4.66 1.24 8.32
C LYS A 161 5.36 0.62 7.11
N LEU A 162 6.54 0.01 7.31
CA LEU A 162 7.36 -0.54 6.24
C LEU A 162 6.62 -1.72 5.58
N ALA A 163 6.25 -1.55 4.31
CA ALA A 163 5.49 -2.53 3.53
C ALA A 163 6.33 -3.27 2.49
N TYR A 164 7.46 -2.68 2.08
CA TYR A 164 8.38 -3.22 1.09
C TYR A 164 9.83 -3.03 1.55
N LEU A 165 10.61 -4.11 1.58
CA LEU A 165 12.03 -4.08 1.92
C LEU A 165 12.84 -4.97 0.95
N ASP A 166 13.78 -4.38 0.23
CA ASP A 166 14.78 -5.10 -0.56
C ASP A 166 16.19 -4.81 -0.03
N VAL A 167 16.81 -5.83 0.56
CA VAL A 167 18.18 -5.80 1.09
C VAL A 167 19.11 -6.69 0.29
N SER A 168 18.73 -7.12 -0.91
CA SER A 168 19.47 -8.11 -1.69
C SER A 168 20.90 -7.66 -2.02
N SER A 169 21.85 -8.58 -2.18
CA SER A 169 23.24 -8.25 -2.52
C SER A 169 23.89 -7.31 -1.48
N ASN A 170 23.84 -7.72 -0.21
CA ASN A 170 24.50 -7.08 0.94
C ASN A 170 25.33 -8.13 1.72
N GLN A 171 25.67 -7.85 2.98
CA GLN A 171 26.48 -8.71 3.86
C GLN A 171 25.77 -9.00 5.19
N LEU A 172 24.43 -9.01 5.22
CA LEU A 172 23.64 -9.18 6.45
C LEU A 172 23.73 -10.62 6.96
N SER A 173 24.08 -10.78 8.24
CA SER A 173 24.06 -12.08 8.92
C SER A 173 22.71 -12.40 9.58
N LYS A 174 21.92 -11.35 9.90
CA LYS A 174 20.59 -11.44 10.50
C LYS A 174 19.81 -10.15 10.21
N ILE A 175 18.49 -10.26 10.16
CA ILE A 175 17.57 -9.12 10.22
C ILE A 175 16.36 -9.47 11.10
N ASP A 176 15.95 -8.55 11.97
CA ASP A 176 14.74 -8.69 12.78
C ASP A 176 13.61 -7.87 12.15
N LEU A 177 12.56 -8.57 11.71
CA LEU A 177 11.37 -7.98 11.08
C LEU A 177 10.11 -8.18 11.92
N SER A 178 10.25 -8.68 13.16
CA SER A 178 9.12 -9.00 14.05
C SER A 178 8.21 -7.82 14.35
N GLN A 179 8.74 -6.61 14.18
CA GLN A 179 8.09 -5.34 14.46
C GLN A 179 7.46 -4.68 13.23
N ASN A 180 7.68 -5.22 12.04
CA ASN A 180 7.24 -4.65 10.77
C ASN A 180 6.00 -5.39 10.25
N SER A 181 4.91 -5.31 11.01
CA SER A 181 3.67 -6.07 10.74
C SER A 181 2.98 -5.72 9.41
N GLU A 182 3.29 -4.57 8.82
CA GLU A 182 2.76 -4.12 7.53
C GLU A 182 3.59 -4.61 6.33
N LEU A 183 4.69 -5.35 6.57
CA LEU A 183 5.59 -5.83 5.52
C LEU A 183 4.90 -6.88 4.66
N THR A 184 4.67 -6.54 3.39
CA THR A 184 4.02 -7.41 2.39
C THR A 184 4.99 -7.92 1.33
N TYR A 185 6.18 -7.32 1.26
CA TYR A 185 7.24 -7.71 0.35
C TYR A 185 8.60 -7.60 1.03
N PHE A 186 9.33 -8.72 1.09
CA PHE A 186 10.70 -8.78 1.57
C PHE A 186 11.57 -9.54 0.56
N LYS A 187 12.72 -8.97 0.23
CA LYS A 187 13.73 -9.61 -0.60
C LYS A 187 15.11 -9.47 0.04
N GLY A 188 15.73 -10.61 0.38
CA GLY A 188 17.01 -10.66 1.09
C GLY A 188 18.03 -11.61 0.44
N GLU A 189 17.98 -11.73 -0.89
CA GLU A 189 18.84 -12.65 -1.64
C GLU A 189 20.31 -12.19 -1.62
N ASN A 190 21.26 -13.08 -1.91
CA ASN A 190 22.68 -12.74 -2.13
C ASN A 190 23.38 -11.98 -0.97
N GLN A 191 23.25 -12.44 0.28
CA GLN A 191 23.96 -11.84 1.44
C GLN A 191 25.42 -12.32 1.60
N THR A 192 26.09 -12.64 0.50
CA THR A 192 27.32 -13.44 0.52
C THR A 192 28.53 -12.66 1.04
N VAL A 193 29.20 -13.19 2.06
CA VAL A 193 30.52 -12.74 2.53
C VAL A 193 31.59 -13.75 2.11
N THR A 194 32.71 -13.29 1.57
CA THR A 194 33.85 -14.15 1.19
C THR A 194 34.93 -14.06 2.27
N SER A 195 35.34 -15.19 2.85
CA SER A 195 36.44 -15.22 3.85
C SER A 195 37.41 -16.36 3.60
N ILE A 196 38.66 -16.20 4.06
CA ILE A 196 39.77 -17.14 3.90
C ILE A 196 39.94 -17.90 5.22
N ALA A 197 39.81 -19.23 5.19
CA ALA A 197 40.10 -20.10 6.33
C ALA A 197 41.49 -20.72 6.19
N ASN A 198 42.30 -20.61 7.24
CA ASN A 198 43.63 -21.21 7.30
C ASN A 198 43.58 -22.51 8.12
N LYS A 199 44.30 -23.54 7.66
CA LYS A 199 44.43 -24.81 8.40
C LYS A 199 45.64 -24.74 9.33
N MET A 200 45.41 -24.84 10.64
CA MET A 200 46.46 -24.96 11.66
C MET A 200 46.14 -26.16 12.57
N ASP A 201 47.12 -27.05 12.79
CA ASP A 201 47.02 -28.21 13.69
C ASP A 201 45.74 -29.06 13.56
N ASN A 202 45.39 -29.43 12.32
CA ASN A 202 44.19 -30.21 11.98
C ASN A 202 42.85 -29.55 12.35
N LYS A 203 42.83 -28.24 12.64
CA LYS A 203 41.64 -27.42 12.72
C LYS A 203 41.68 -26.32 11.65
N TRP A 204 40.51 -25.95 11.16
CA TRP A 204 40.33 -24.81 10.28
C TRP A 204 39.97 -23.60 11.13
N GLU A 205 40.70 -22.52 10.96
CA GLU A 205 40.43 -21.24 11.64
C GLU A 205 40.05 -20.20 10.57
N ILE A 206 38.87 -19.60 10.74
CA ILE A 206 38.39 -18.51 9.88
C ILE A 206 39.09 -17.24 10.35
N ASN A 207 39.81 -16.57 9.44
CA ASN A 207 40.61 -15.38 9.80
C ASN A 207 39.76 -14.13 10.06
N ASP A 208 38.47 -14.18 9.75
CA ASP A 208 37.54 -13.08 9.96
C ASP A 208 36.80 -13.25 11.30
N GLU A 209 37.19 -12.44 12.29
CA GLU A 209 36.62 -12.46 13.63
C GLU A 209 35.12 -12.15 13.67
N THR A 210 34.59 -11.48 12.64
CA THR A 210 33.16 -11.11 12.57
C THR A 210 32.24 -12.26 12.15
N LEU A 211 32.81 -13.37 11.66
CA LEU A 211 32.09 -14.61 11.32
C LEU A 211 32.16 -15.66 12.46
N LYS A 212 32.79 -15.34 13.60
CA LYS A 212 32.82 -16.20 14.78
C LYS A 212 31.50 -16.05 15.54
N PRO A 213 30.73 -17.14 15.81
CA PRO A 213 29.50 -17.02 16.57
C PRO A 213 29.77 -16.56 18.00
N GLU A 214 29.16 -15.45 18.42
CA GLU A 214 29.21 -14.92 19.79
C GLU A 214 28.41 -15.82 20.76
N LYS A 215 28.96 -16.98 21.11
CA LYS A 215 28.83 -17.63 22.43
C LYS A 215 29.60 -18.95 22.42
N GLU A 216 30.48 -19.07 23.40
CA GLU A 216 31.34 -20.21 23.66
C GLU A 216 30.56 -21.50 23.90
N GLN A 217 31.13 -22.60 23.40
CA GLN A 217 30.86 -24.02 23.68
C GLN A 217 29.53 -24.60 23.16
N THR A 218 29.64 -25.57 22.24
CA THR A 218 29.55 -26.99 22.61
C THR A 218 30.12 -27.85 21.48
N THR A 219 31.09 -28.70 21.83
CA THR A 219 31.65 -29.75 20.99
C THR A 219 30.57 -30.81 20.72
N LEU A 220 30.28 -31.12 19.46
CA LEU A 220 29.47 -32.28 19.08
C LEU A 220 30.39 -33.43 18.67
N GLU A 221 30.42 -34.47 19.49
CA GLU A 221 31.01 -35.77 19.16
C GLU A 221 30.06 -36.54 18.21
N THR A 222 30.60 -37.01 17.09
CA THR A 222 29.85 -37.64 16.01
C THR A 222 29.84 -39.17 16.17
N GLU A 223 28.77 -39.76 16.69
CA GLU A 223 28.62 -41.23 16.67
C GLU A 223 27.24 -41.79 16.26
N LYS A 224 26.28 -40.97 15.80
CA LYS A 224 24.93 -41.49 15.49
C LYS A 224 24.32 -41.00 14.17
N TRP A 225 25.11 -41.00 13.10
CA TRP A 225 24.61 -40.75 11.74
C TRP A 225 25.00 -41.91 10.81
N GLN A 226 24.04 -42.43 10.05
CA GLN A 226 24.30 -43.41 8.98
C GLN A 226 23.96 -42.79 7.62
N TYR A 227 24.76 -43.13 6.61
CA TYR A 227 24.65 -42.64 5.24
C TYR A 227 24.34 -43.81 4.30
N ASP A 228 23.28 -43.72 3.53
CA ASP A 228 22.84 -44.79 2.61
C ASP A 228 23.35 -44.64 1.17
N GLY A 229 24.23 -43.66 0.94
CA GLY A 229 24.75 -43.35 -0.39
C GLY A 229 24.04 -42.18 -1.07
N SER A 230 22.99 -41.61 -0.47
CA SER A 230 22.40 -40.36 -0.93
C SER A 230 21.93 -39.42 0.17
N HIS A 231 21.60 -39.92 1.37
CA HIS A 231 21.19 -39.08 2.51
C HIS A 231 21.77 -39.60 3.83
N PHE A 232 22.06 -38.67 4.74
CA PHE A 232 22.27 -38.98 6.15
C PHE A 232 20.91 -38.93 6.86
N TYR A 233 20.57 -39.96 7.64
CA TYR A 233 19.33 -39.95 8.43
C TYR A 233 19.60 -40.23 9.91
N SER A 234 18.72 -39.67 10.73
CA SER A 234 18.61 -39.89 12.18
C SER A 234 17.14 -40.17 12.50
N SER A 235 16.89 -41.19 13.32
CA SER A 235 15.54 -41.53 13.77
C SER A 235 15.27 -40.86 15.13
N GLU A 236 14.23 -40.02 15.15
CA GLU A 236 13.49 -39.43 16.30
C GLU A 236 13.69 -37.93 16.63
N HIS A 237 12.59 -37.29 17.07
CA HIS A 237 12.27 -35.86 17.01
C HIS A 237 12.92 -34.93 18.09
N THR A 238 13.37 -33.74 17.64
CA THR A 238 13.45 -32.35 18.24
C THR A 238 14.17 -32.09 19.58
N PRO A 239 14.73 -30.87 19.88
CA PRO A 239 14.42 -29.53 19.33
C PRO A 239 15.60 -28.60 18.93
N LEU A 240 15.25 -27.48 18.26
CA LEU A 240 15.98 -26.22 18.00
C LEU A 240 17.46 -26.30 17.61
N SER A 241 17.77 -26.08 16.33
CA SER A 241 19.13 -25.78 15.87
C SER A 241 19.14 -24.80 14.70
N TYR A 242 19.89 -23.70 14.84
CA TYR A 242 20.35 -22.90 13.71
C TYR A 242 21.22 -23.77 12.80
N ILE A 243 20.88 -23.89 11.51
CA ILE A 243 21.69 -24.63 10.54
C ILE A 243 22.51 -23.62 9.74
N TYR A 244 23.84 -23.66 9.89
CA TYR A 244 24.76 -23.10 8.89
C TYR A 244 25.01 -24.19 7.85
N GLU A 245 24.49 -24.04 6.63
CA GLU A 245 24.89 -24.92 5.53
C GLU A 245 26.12 -24.36 4.81
N VAL A 246 27.28 -24.93 5.12
CA VAL A 246 28.52 -24.65 4.39
C VAL A 246 28.59 -25.59 3.18
N TYR A 247 28.43 -25.03 1.98
CA TYR A 247 28.64 -25.78 0.74
C TYR A 247 30.11 -25.68 0.30
N PHE A 248 30.74 -26.83 0.04
CA PHE A 248 32.00 -26.87 -0.69
C PHE A 248 31.66 -26.92 -2.18
N SER A 249 32.28 -26.06 -3.00
CA SER A 249 32.13 -26.15 -4.45
C SER A 249 32.72 -27.47 -4.97
N ASP A 250 32.06 -28.11 -5.94
CA ASP A 250 32.41 -29.40 -6.53
C ASP A 250 33.84 -29.49 -7.13
N ASP A 251 34.52 -28.35 -7.30
CA ASP A 251 35.89 -28.25 -7.84
C ASP A 251 37.01 -28.36 -6.78
N ALA A 252 36.69 -28.69 -5.53
CA ALA A 252 37.67 -28.78 -4.45
C ALA A 252 38.59 -30.02 -4.54
N VAL A 253 39.54 -30.03 -5.48
CA VAL A 253 40.61 -31.03 -5.53
C VAL A 253 41.60 -30.79 -4.38
N LEU A 254 41.90 -31.84 -3.61
CA LEU A 254 42.94 -31.85 -2.58
C LEU A 254 44.29 -32.19 -3.23
N GLU A 255 45.02 -31.17 -3.67
CA GLU A 255 46.48 -31.25 -3.80
C GLU A 255 47.13 -30.17 -2.92
N GLU A 256 48.30 -30.51 -2.37
CA GLU A 256 49.08 -29.65 -1.49
C GLU A 256 49.52 -28.38 -2.24
N ALA A 257 49.26 -27.23 -1.63
CA ALA A 257 49.70 -25.89 -2.01
C ALA A 257 48.97 -25.24 -3.20
N ALA A 258 47.82 -24.61 -2.89
CA ALA A 258 47.47 -23.25 -3.31
C ALA A 258 46.18 -22.82 -2.57
N GLU A 259 46.07 -21.53 -2.28
CA GLU A 259 44.97 -20.87 -1.56
C GLU A 259 43.60 -21.37 -2.02
N LYS A 260 42.77 -21.81 -1.06
CA LYS A 260 41.40 -22.26 -1.32
C LYS A 260 40.42 -21.19 -0.86
N THR A 261 39.57 -20.73 -1.78
CA THR A 261 38.41 -19.89 -1.49
C THR A 261 37.25 -20.76 -1.01
N LEU A 262 36.61 -20.35 0.10
CA LEU A 262 35.39 -20.97 0.62
C LEU A 262 34.20 -20.09 0.20
N THR A 263 33.18 -20.68 -0.43
CA THR A 263 31.92 -19.99 -0.75
C THR A 263 30.86 -20.47 0.23
N VAL A 264 30.41 -19.61 1.14
CA VAL A 264 29.33 -19.92 2.08
C VAL A 264 28.01 -19.37 1.52
N LYS A 265 27.01 -20.24 1.39
CA LYS A 265 25.67 -19.87 0.95
C LYS A 265 24.78 -19.74 2.18
N VAL A 266 24.35 -18.52 2.51
CA VAL A 266 23.39 -18.27 3.59
C VAL A 266 21.98 -18.30 2.99
N THR A 267 21.18 -19.25 3.44
CA THR A 267 19.76 -19.34 3.10
C THR A 267 18.97 -18.56 4.14
N VAL A 268 18.18 -17.57 3.72
CA VAL A 268 17.20 -16.91 4.59
C VAL A 268 15.97 -17.82 4.64
N GLU A 269 15.73 -18.44 5.78
CA GLU A 269 14.56 -19.29 5.99
C GLU A 269 13.40 -18.47 6.54
N TYR A 270 12.24 -18.63 5.92
CA TYR A 270 10.97 -18.09 6.38
C TYR A 270 10.54 -18.83 7.64
N MET A 271 10.39 -18.11 8.75
CA MET A 271 9.83 -18.64 10.00
C MET A 271 8.31 -18.50 9.95
N GLU A 272 7.61 -19.63 9.85
CA GLU A 272 6.16 -19.70 10.00
C GLU A 272 5.78 -19.28 11.43
N PRO A 273 4.69 -18.51 11.64
CA PRO A 273 4.35 -17.96 12.94
C PRO A 273 4.14 -19.04 13.99
N GLU A 274 4.65 -18.75 15.19
CA GLU A 274 4.57 -19.55 16.41
C GLU A 274 3.19 -20.23 16.56
N GLN A 275 3.15 -21.56 16.46
CA GLN A 275 1.92 -22.32 16.62
C GLN A 275 1.49 -22.28 18.08
N LYS A 276 0.29 -21.78 18.33
CA LYS A 276 -0.29 -21.69 19.67
C LYS A 276 -0.55 -23.10 20.21
N GLU A 277 -0.28 -23.30 21.50
CA GLU A 277 -0.66 -24.51 22.24
C GLU A 277 -2.20 -24.64 22.34
N ALA A 278 -2.68 -25.87 22.33
CA ALA A 278 -4.10 -26.17 22.44
C ALA A 278 -4.61 -25.88 23.86
N ASP A 279 -5.68 -25.11 23.94
CA ASP A 279 -6.39 -24.88 25.18
C ASP A 279 -7.28 -26.07 25.58
N SER A 280 -7.86 -26.74 24.58
CA SER A 280 -8.71 -27.92 24.74
C SER A 280 -8.84 -28.68 23.42
N ILE A 281 -9.48 -29.86 23.44
CA ILE A 281 -9.86 -30.61 22.25
C ILE A 281 -11.37 -30.86 22.18
N VAL A 282 -11.88 -31.01 20.97
CA VAL A 282 -13.27 -31.39 20.67
C VAL A 282 -13.28 -32.75 19.97
N PRO A 283 -13.78 -33.82 20.61
CA PRO A 283 -13.94 -35.12 19.97
C PRO A 283 -14.88 -35.08 18.76
N ASP A 284 -14.51 -35.76 17.68
CA ASP A 284 -15.34 -35.90 16.47
C ASP A 284 -16.66 -36.67 16.73
N SER A 285 -16.70 -37.43 17.83
CA SER A 285 -17.86 -38.18 18.29
C SER A 285 -17.87 -38.24 19.82
N SER A 286 -19.00 -37.93 20.45
CA SER A 286 -19.12 -37.88 21.92
C SER A 286 -19.03 -39.25 22.60
N SER A 287 -19.29 -40.33 21.86
CA SER A 287 -19.16 -41.71 22.35
C SER A 287 -18.82 -42.66 21.21
N ILE A 288 -17.95 -43.62 21.45
CA ILE A 288 -17.50 -44.61 20.48
C ILE A 288 -17.92 -45.99 20.96
N VAL A 289 -18.67 -46.72 20.15
CA VAL A 289 -19.10 -48.10 20.45
C VAL A 289 -18.21 -49.07 19.67
N LEU A 290 -17.60 -50.02 20.38
CA LEU A 290 -16.72 -51.05 19.82
C LEU A 290 -17.17 -52.44 20.29
N LYS A 291 -16.90 -53.46 19.49
CA LYS A 291 -16.99 -54.86 19.94
C LYS A 291 -15.65 -55.29 20.54
N LYS A 292 -15.68 -56.31 21.39
CA LYS A 292 -14.47 -56.91 21.96
C LYS A 292 -13.46 -57.26 20.85
N GLY A 293 -12.23 -56.78 21.00
CA GLY A 293 -11.13 -56.94 20.03
C GLY A 293 -11.10 -55.90 18.90
N GLU A 294 -12.12 -55.05 18.74
CA GLU A 294 -12.08 -53.96 17.76
C GLU A 294 -11.14 -52.83 18.24
N THR A 295 -10.46 -52.23 17.27
CA THR A 295 -9.60 -51.07 17.50
C THR A 295 -10.08 -49.88 16.69
N LYS A 296 -9.93 -48.67 17.22
CA LYS A 296 -10.34 -47.44 16.53
C LYS A 296 -9.47 -46.25 16.94
N GLN A 297 -9.12 -45.42 15.96
CA GLN A 297 -8.42 -44.16 16.21
C GLN A 297 -9.41 -43.14 16.79
N LEU A 298 -9.07 -42.54 17.93
CA LEU A 298 -9.81 -41.39 18.45
C LEU A 298 -9.48 -40.16 17.60
N ALA A 299 -10.51 -39.49 17.10
CA ALA A 299 -10.39 -38.33 16.24
C ALA A 299 -10.97 -37.10 16.94
N TYR A 300 -10.27 -35.97 16.82
CA TYR A 300 -10.59 -34.73 17.52
C TYR A 300 -10.06 -33.51 16.76
N THR A 301 -10.58 -32.35 17.09
CA THR A 301 -10.09 -31.04 16.65
C THR A 301 -9.53 -30.26 17.85
N SER A 302 -8.36 -29.65 17.72
CA SER A 302 -7.78 -28.80 18.76
C SER A 302 -8.45 -27.42 18.82
N VAL A 303 -8.37 -26.73 19.96
CA VAL A 303 -8.94 -25.39 20.16
C VAL A 303 -7.85 -24.50 20.76
N PRO A 304 -7.43 -23.41 20.09
CA PRO A 304 -7.87 -22.94 18.77
C PRO A 304 -7.64 -23.96 17.64
N ASP A 305 -8.45 -23.96 16.60
CA ASP A 305 -8.32 -24.90 15.48
C ASP A 305 -6.93 -24.78 14.82
N GLY A 306 -6.25 -25.92 14.65
CA GLY A 306 -4.86 -25.98 14.18
C GLY A 306 -3.78 -25.74 15.24
N SER A 307 -4.14 -25.59 16.53
CA SER A 307 -3.18 -25.52 17.63
C SER A 307 -2.49 -26.86 17.89
N ILE A 308 -1.24 -26.84 18.33
CA ILE A 308 -0.47 -28.05 18.68
C ILE A 308 -0.77 -28.53 20.09
N ILE A 309 -0.57 -29.82 20.34
CA ILE A 309 -0.58 -30.42 21.67
C ILE A 309 0.83 -30.92 21.92
N SER A 310 1.61 -30.20 22.73
CA SER A 310 2.92 -30.70 23.18
C SER A 310 2.75 -31.88 24.14
N ASP A 311 3.59 -32.90 23.96
CA ASP A 311 3.66 -34.12 24.79
C ASP A 311 2.28 -34.77 25.09
N PRO A 312 1.53 -35.20 24.06
CA PRO A 312 0.20 -35.78 24.24
C PRO A 312 0.29 -37.08 25.06
N LEU A 313 -0.41 -37.09 26.20
CA LEU A 313 -0.53 -38.25 27.07
C LEU A 313 -1.97 -38.78 27.04
N TRP A 314 -2.10 -40.03 26.63
CA TRP A 314 -3.38 -40.74 26.57
C TRP A 314 -3.54 -41.70 27.75
N GLU A 315 -4.67 -41.63 28.44
CA GLU A 315 -4.95 -42.48 29.60
C GLU A 315 -6.38 -43.00 29.56
N SER A 316 -6.57 -44.30 29.80
CA SER A 316 -7.88 -44.90 29.97
C SER A 316 -8.24 -45.00 31.45
N SER A 317 -9.46 -44.60 31.82
CA SER A 317 -9.99 -44.74 33.17
C SER A 317 -10.17 -46.20 33.60
N ASP A 318 -10.30 -47.12 32.63
CA ASP A 318 -10.34 -48.56 32.87
C ASP A 318 -9.65 -49.33 31.73
N PRO A 319 -8.33 -49.57 31.83
CA PRO A 319 -7.56 -50.31 30.83
C PRO A 319 -7.97 -51.78 30.68
N SER A 320 -8.79 -52.33 31.58
CA SER A 320 -9.35 -53.68 31.44
C SER A 320 -10.54 -53.73 30.48
N VAL A 321 -11.23 -52.61 30.28
CA VAL A 321 -12.36 -52.43 29.38
C VAL A 321 -11.89 -51.89 28.02
N VAL A 322 -11.11 -50.80 28.02
CA VAL A 322 -10.53 -50.19 26.80
C VAL A 322 -9.09 -49.77 27.09
N GLU A 323 -8.15 -50.27 26.29
CA GLU A 323 -6.76 -49.82 26.30
C GLU A 323 -6.56 -48.73 25.25
N VAL A 324 -5.73 -47.73 25.53
CA VAL A 324 -5.35 -46.67 24.56
C VAL A 324 -3.84 -46.67 24.40
N ASP A 325 -3.36 -46.55 23.15
CA ASP A 325 -1.93 -46.40 22.87
C ASP A 325 -1.48 -44.94 22.88
N GLU A 326 -0.16 -44.73 22.74
CA GLU A 326 0.48 -43.42 22.74
C GLU A 326 -0.02 -42.47 21.64
N ASN A 327 -0.69 -42.99 20.62
CA ASN A 327 -1.22 -42.21 19.49
C ASN A 327 -2.75 -42.01 19.59
N GLY A 328 -3.38 -42.39 20.70
CA GLY A 328 -4.82 -42.24 20.90
C GLY A 328 -5.66 -43.29 20.17
N LYS A 329 -5.08 -44.43 19.79
CA LYS A 329 -5.84 -45.56 19.25
C LYS A 329 -6.32 -46.45 20.38
N VAL A 330 -7.62 -46.69 20.42
CA VAL A 330 -8.26 -47.50 21.46
C VAL A 330 -8.46 -48.95 21.00
N THR A 331 -8.30 -49.90 21.92
CA THR A 331 -8.55 -51.34 21.75
C THR A 331 -9.56 -51.81 22.80
N ALA A 332 -10.70 -52.33 22.35
CA ALA A 332 -11.74 -52.86 23.22
C ALA A 332 -11.36 -54.24 23.77
N LYS A 333 -11.32 -54.41 25.09
CA LYS A 333 -10.90 -55.66 25.77
C LYS A 333 -12.05 -56.43 26.40
N GLU A 334 -12.87 -55.78 27.20
CA GLU A 334 -14.00 -56.40 27.88
C GLU A 334 -15.23 -55.51 27.83
N ALA A 335 -16.42 -56.10 27.94
CA ALA A 335 -17.67 -55.35 27.88
C ALA A 335 -17.79 -54.38 29.07
N GLY A 336 -18.04 -53.11 28.77
CA GLY A 336 -18.04 -52.03 29.77
C GLY A 336 -17.97 -50.65 29.13
N GLU A 337 -17.95 -49.62 29.96
CA GLU A 337 -17.77 -48.23 29.54
C GLU A 337 -16.50 -47.68 30.21
N ALA A 338 -15.61 -47.08 29.43
CA ALA A 338 -14.38 -46.47 29.91
C ALA A 338 -14.21 -45.09 29.26
N LYS A 339 -13.68 -44.14 30.04
CA LYS A 339 -13.28 -42.82 29.54
C LYS A 339 -11.83 -42.85 29.13
N VAL A 340 -11.51 -42.20 28.02
CA VAL A 340 -10.14 -42.03 27.55
C VAL A 340 -9.84 -40.54 27.52
N GLU A 341 -8.82 -40.10 28.24
CA GLU A 341 -8.43 -38.70 28.39
C GLU A 341 -7.18 -38.40 27.55
N LEU A 342 -7.17 -37.23 26.91
CA LEU A 342 -5.97 -36.64 26.33
C LEU A 342 -5.49 -35.49 27.22
N LYS A 343 -4.21 -35.54 27.60
CA LYS A 343 -3.57 -34.57 28.49
C LYS A 343 -2.27 -34.06 27.86
N ASN A 344 -1.78 -32.93 28.34
CA ASN A 344 -0.38 -32.52 28.20
C ASN A 344 0.27 -32.41 29.59
N ALA A 345 1.51 -31.94 29.66
CA ALA A 345 2.24 -31.79 30.92
C ALA A 345 1.54 -30.88 31.96
N GLU A 346 0.62 -30.01 31.54
CA GLU A 346 0.01 -28.99 32.39
C GLU A 346 -1.46 -29.24 32.72
N LYS A 347 -2.24 -29.86 31.83
CA LYS A 347 -3.71 -29.99 31.95
C LYS A 347 -4.31 -31.13 31.14
N VAL A 348 -5.55 -31.49 31.50
CA VAL A 348 -6.42 -32.36 30.69
C VAL A 348 -7.05 -31.51 29.59
N LEU A 349 -6.89 -31.94 28.33
CA LEU A 349 -7.34 -31.22 27.15
C LEU A 349 -8.74 -31.66 26.68
N GLY A 350 -9.10 -32.92 26.93
CA GLY A 350 -10.47 -33.41 26.71
C GLY A 350 -10.63 -34.91 26.95
N GLU A 351 -11.88 -35.37 26.93
CA GLU A 351 -12.27 -36.76 27.22
C GLU A 351 -13.10 -37.40 26.10
N PHE A 352 -12.93 -38.70 25.92
CA PHE A 352 -13.68 -39.56 25.00
C PHE A 352 -14.40 -40.64 25.80
N THR A 353 -15.66 -40.95 25.48
CA THR A 353 -16.37 -42.08 26.08
C THR A 353 -16.33 -43.27 25.13
N VAL A 354 -15.80 -44.43 25.56
CA VAL A 354 -15.75 -45.66 24.76
C VAL A 354 -16.57 -46.75 25.44
N ILE A 355 -17.49 -47.34 24.69
CA ILE A 355 -18.42 -48.38 25.15
C ILE A 355 -18.10 -49.67 24.40
N VAL A 356 -17.78 -50.74 25.13
CA VAL A 356 -17.54 -52.07 24.57
C VAL A 356 -18.77 -52.95 24.72
N GLU A 357 -19.31 -53.42 23.60
CA GLU A 357 -20.48 -54.29 23.57
C GLU A 357 -20.13 -55.72 24.04
N ALA A 358 -21.02 -56.34 24.82
CA ALA A 358 -20.90 -57.74 25.23
C ALA A 358 -21.18 -58.69 24.05
N GLU A 359 -20.29 -59.67 23.83
CA GLU A 359 -20.52 -60.73 22.85
C GLU A 359 -21.75 -61.56 23.22
N LYS A 360 -22.73 -61.63 22.31
CA LYS A 360 -23.80 -62.64 22.39
C LYS A 360 -23.24 -63.98 21.94
N ASN A 361 -23.10 -64.92 22.86
CA ASN A 361 -22.80 -66.32 22.57
C ASN A 361 -23.96 -66.96 21.79
N GLU A 362 -23.80 -67.11 20.47
CA GLU A 362 -24.52 -68.12 19.70
C GLU A 362 -23.50 -69.16 19.21
N SER A 363 -23.51 -70.33 19.85
CA SER A 363 -22.85 -71.53 19.36
C SER A 363 -23.89 -72.62 19.10
N GLN A 364 -23.63 -73.36 18.00
CA GLN A 364 -24.24 -74.59 17.51
C GLN A 364 -25.40 -74.45 16.50
N THR A 365 -25.09 -74.54 15.20
CA THR A 365 -25.12 -75.85 14.48
C THR A 365 -24.39 -75.77 13.13
N LYS A 366 -23.71 -76.88 12.81
CA LYS A 366 -22.85 -77.14 11.64
C LYS A 366 -23.65 -77.64 10.42
N GLU A 367 -22.95 -77.59 9.27
CA GLU A 367 -23.13 -78.36 8.01
C GLU A 367 -24.26 -77.88 7.08
N THR A 368 -24.08 -77.62 5.77
CA THR A 368 -23.08 -78.07 4.79
C THR A 368 -23.08 -77.18 3.52
N ALA A 369 -21.95 -77.20 2.81
CA ALA A 369 -21.77 -77.08 1.35
C ALA A 369 -21.95 -75.74 0.59
N GLN A 370 -20.78 -75.23 0.19
CA GLN A 370 -20.41 -74.50 -1.03
C GLN A 370 -21.45 -74.45 -2.18
N THR A 371 -21.70 -73.28 -2.78
CA THR A 371 -21.10 -72.84 -4.07
C THR A 371 -21.66 -71.48 -4.54
N SER A 372 -20.72 -70.60 -4.94
CA SER A 372 -20.74 -69.58 -5.99
C SER A 372 -21.95 -68.63 -6.19
N ASP A 373 -21.60 -67.35 -5.99
CA ASP A 373 -21.83 -66.20 -6.89
C ASP A 373 -23.16 -65.46 -6.98
N GLU A 374 -22.95 -64.14 -6.93
CA GLU A 374 -23.75 -63.00 -7.41
C GLU A 374 -25.06 -62.65 -6.67
N THR A 375 -24.87 -61.72 -5.73
CA THR A 375 -25.55 -60.41 -5.68
C THR A 375 -26.91 -60.30 -6.37
N THR A 376 -27.97 -60.16 -5.57
CA THR A 376 -28.70 -58.88 -5.46
C THR A 376 -29.82 -59.01 -4.43
N ASP A 377 -30.03 -57.89 -3.73
CA ASP A 377 -31.28 -57.51 -3.10
C ASP A 377 -31.75 -58.37 -1.90
N ARG A 378 -31.39 -57.90 -0.70
CA ARG A 378 -32.31 -57.89 0.44
C ARG A 378 -31.81 -56.94 1.53
N SER A 379 -32.44 -55.77 1.54
CA SER A 379 -32.51 -54.89 2.71
C SER A 379 -32.97 -55.70 3.94
N PRO A 380 -32.33 -55.60 5.11
CA PRO A 380 -32.91 -56.15 6.33
C PRO A 380 -34.03 -55.21 6.78
N ILE A 381 -35.27 -55.67 6.56
CA ILE A 381 -36.47 -55.16 7.19
C ILE A 381 -36.28 -55.32 8.71
N TYR A 382 -35.86 -54.26 9.40
CA TYR A 382 -36.21 -54.13 10.81
C TYR A 382 -37.65 -53.66 10.89
N ARG A 383 -38.46 -54.49 11.56
CA ARG A 383 -39.89 -54.32 11.80
C ARG A 383 -40.25 -52.87 12.17
N ARG A 384 -40.97 -52.20 11.27
CA ARG A 384 -42.00 -51.24 11.66
C ARG A 384 -43.07 -52.02 12.42
N SER A 385 -43.11 -51.86 13.73
CA SER A 385 -44.35 -52.05 14.48
C SER A 385 -44.45 -50.99 15.56
N ALA A 386 -45.60 -50.31 15.56
CA ALA A 386 -46.02 -49.15 16.34
C ALA A 386 -45.74 -47.79 15.67
N LEU A 387 -46.76 -46.94 15.65
CA LEU A 387 -46.78 -45.62 15.02
C LEU A 387 -45.68 -44.70 15.61
N ALA A 388 -44.48 -44.74 15.04
CA ALA A 388 -43.46 -43.72 15.28
C ALA A 388 -43.82 -42.52 14.39
N ALA A 389 -44.22 -41.41 15.01
CA ALA A 389 -44.54 -40.18 14.28
C ALA A 389 -43.33 -39.77 13.42
N THR A 390 -43.59 -39.35 12.18
CA THR A 390 -42.54 -38.89 11.28
C THR A 390 -42.02 -37.55 11.80
N PRO A 391 -40.71 -37.43 12.08
CA PRO A 391 -40.11 -36.16 12.46
C PRO A 391 -40.44 -35.08 11.43
N THR A 392 -40.88 -33.92 11.91
CA THR A 392 -41.15 -32.74 11.10
C THR A 392 -40.28 -31.60 11.60
N ILE A 393 -39.92 -30.66 10.74
CA ILE A 393 -39.11 -29.50 11.13
C ILE A 393 -39.92 -28.20 10.99
N THR A 394 -39.80 -27.33 12.00
CA THR A 394 -40.34 -25.97 12.00
C THR A 394 -39.25 -24.99 12.42
N TYR A 395 -39.21 -23.82 11.81
CA TYR A 395 -38.23 -22.79 12.14
C TYR A 395 -38.80 -21.39 11.94
N GLN A 396 -38.26 -20.43 12.69
CA GLN A 396 -38.61 -19.01 12.59
C GLN A 396 -37.38 -18.15 12.81
N THR A 397 -37.41 -16.94 12.25
CA THR A 397 -36.33 -15.95 12.36
C THR A 397 -36.84 -14.68 13.04
N HIS A 398 -35.95 -14.03 13.78
CA HIS A 398 -36.12 -12.67 14.28
C HIS A 398 -35.50 -11.72 13.25
N VAL A 399 -36.32 -10.88 12.62
CA VAL A 399 -35.89 -9.97 11.56
C VAL A 399 -35.93 -8.52 12.06
N GLN A 400 -34.95 -7.73 11.66
CA GLN A 400 -34.88 -6.30 11.97
C GLN A 400 -36.22 -5.58 11.70
N ASP A 401 -36.67 -4.79 12.67
CA ASP A 401 -37.92 -4.00 12.64
C ASP A 401 -39.20 -4.82 12.40
N ILE A 402 -39.13 -6.15 12.52
CA ILE A 402 -40.28 -7.06 12.41
C ILE A 402 -40.41 -7.88 13.69
N GLY A 403 -39.27 -8.30 14.25
CA GLY A 403 -39.22 -9.23 15.37
C GLY A 403 -39.36 -10.68 14.90
N TRP A 404 -39.83 -11.54 15.80
CA TRP A 404 -40.08 -12.95 15.50
C TRP A 404 -41.22 -13.11 14.49
N GLN A 405 -40.91 -13.72 13.35
CA GLN A 405 -41.89 -14.09 12.34
C GLN A 405 -42.59 -15.41 12.69
N THR A 406 -43.71 -15.71 12.04
CA THR A 406 -44.44 -16.97 12.22
C THR A 406 -43.56 -18.19 11.85
N PRO A 407 -43.59 -19.29 12.62
CA PRO A 407 -42.91 -20.53 12.26
C PRO A 407 -43.30 -21.04 10.88
N THR A 408 -42.30 -21.36 10.06
CA THR A 408 -42.43 -21.98 8.76
C THR A 408 -42.02 -23.44 8.81
N ALA A 409 -42.53 -24.24 7.89
CA ALA A 409 -42.30 -25.69 7.83
C ALA A 409 -41.17 -26.06 6.86
N ASN A 410 -40.86 -27.35 6.82
CA ASN A 410 -39.87 -27.98 5.95
C ASN A 410 -39.82 -27.41 4.52
N GLY A 411 -38.72 -26.74 4.17
CA GLY A 411 -38.44 -26.21 2.84
C GLY A 411 -38.95 -24.80 2.56
N GLU A 412 -39.78 -24.23 3.43
CA GLU A 412 -40.32 -22.88 3.27
C GLU A 412 -39.28 -21.80 3.60
N VAL A 413 -39.46 -20.58 3.10
CA VAL A 413 -38.53 -19.47 3.39
C VAL A 413 -38.86 -18.82 4.73
N ALA A 414 -37.90 -18.73 5.63
CA ALA A 414 -37.98 -17.87 6.83
C ALA A 414 -37.07 -16.63 6.65
N GLY A 415 -37.54 -15.46 7.05
CA GLY A 415 -36.85 -14.17 6.84
C GLY A 415 -37.50 -13.32 5.74
N THR A 416 -36.70 -12.44 5.13
CA THR A 416 -37.11 -11.56 4.03
C THR A 416 -36.08 -11.61 2.91
N THR A 417 -36.48 -11.79 1.67
CA THR A 417 -35.56 -11.76 0.52
C THR A 417 -35.58 -10.37 -0.12
N GLY A 418 -34.42 -9.70 -0.22
CA GLY A 418 -34.26 -8.46 -0.98
C GLY A 418 -34.86 -7.20 -0.34
N GLN A 419 -35.40 -7.30 0.88
CA GLN A 419 -35.98 -6.16 1.60
C GLN A 419 -34.95 -5.37 2.43
N LYS A 420 -33.67 -5.75 2.36
CA LYS A 420 -32.57 -5.14 3.11
C LYS A 420 -32.71 -5.21 4.64
N LYS A 421 -33.47 -6.18 5.15
CA LYS A 421 -33.64 -6.44 6.58
C LYS A 421 -32.79 -7.65 7.00
N ARG A 422 -32.00 -7.49 8.06
CA ARG A 422 -31.15 -8.57 8.61
C ARG A 422 -31.97 -9.55 9.45
N ILE A 423 -31.59 -10.81 9.40
CA ILE A 423 -31.89 -11.78 10.47
C ILE A 423 -30.94 -11.49 11.63
N GLU A 424 -31.48 -11.47 12.84
CA GLU A 424 -30.73 -11.24 14.08
C GLU A 424 -30.68 -12.51 14.94
N ALA A 425 -31.73 -13.33 14.91
CA ALA A 425 -31.79 -14.61 15.60
C ALA A 425 -32.63 -15.64 14.84
N ILE A 426 -32.44 -16.92 15.16
CA ILE A 426 -33.19 -18.04 14.61
C ILE A 426 -33.54 -19.06 15.70
N ARG A 427 -34.70 -19.71 15.52
CA ARG A 427 -35.14 -20.85 16.33
C ARG A 427 -35.56 -21.98 15.40
N ILE A 428 -35.00 -23.17 15.61
CA ILE A 428 -35.24 -24.36 14.79
C ILE A 428 -35.66 -25.51 15.72
N GLN A 429 -36.73 -26.20 15.34
CA GLN A 429 -37.32 -27.26 16.14
C GLN A 429 -37.70 -28.46 15.28
N VAL A 430 -37.28 -29.64 15.71
CA VAL A 430 -37.79 -30.92 15.21
C VAL A 430 -38.92 -31.37 16.14
N ASN A 431 -40.08 -31.61 15.55
CA ASN A 431 -41.30 -32.05 16.22
C ASN A 431 -41.62 -33.49 15.87
N ASN A 432 -42.41 -34.14 16.72
CA ASN A 432 -42.95 -35.48 16.46
C ASN A 432 -41.87 -36.55 16.22
N SER A 433 -40.70 -36.42 16.85
CA SER A 433 -39.66 -37.46 16.78
C SER A 433 -39.81 -38.45 17.94
N SER A 434 -39.96 -39.73 17.63
CA SER A 434 -39.75 -40.82 18.60
C SER A 434 -38.30 -41.34 18.60
N LEU A 435 -37.44 -40.74 17.78
CA LEU A 435 -36.01 -41.06 17.68
C LEU A 435 -35.25 -40.23 18.72
N ASN A 436 -34.33 -40.87 19.44
CA ASN A 436 -33.40 -40.18 20.35
C ASN A 436 -32.46 -39.26 19.56
N GLY A 437 -32.06 -38.13 20.12
CA GLY A 437 -31.22 -37.12 19.48
C GLY A 437 -31.97 -35.83 19.14
N ASP A 438 -31.21 -34.75 18.98
CA ASP A 438 -31.70 -33.39 18.82
C ASP A 438 -31.23 -32.75 17.50
N ILE A 439 -31.84 -31.62 17.15
CA ILE A 439 -31.26 -30.66 16.23
C ILE A 439 -30.39 -29.66 17.02
N GLU A 440 -29.15 -29.47 16.58
CA GLU A 440 -28.22 -28.49 17.13
C GLU A 440 -27.83 -27.47 16.06
N TYR A 441 -27.74 -26.21 16.43
CA TYR A 441 -27.35 -25.15 15.50
C TYR A 441 -26.58 -24.03 16.17
N SER A 442 -25.71 -23.38 15.40
CA SER A 442 -24.89 -22.24 15.81
C SER A 442 -24.97 -21.16 14.74
N SER A 443 -24.91 -19.90 15.17
CA SER A 443 -24.94 -18.73 14.31
C SER A 443 -23.65 -17.93 14.41
N HIS A 444 -23.14 -17.48 13.28
CA HIS A 444 -22.06 -16.50 13.20
C HIS A 444 -22.65 -15.09 13.26
N ILE A 445 -22.27 -14.31 14.26
CA ILE A 445 -22.80 -12.97 14.53
C ILE A 445 -21.74 -11.92 14.24
N GLN A 446 -22.18 -10.78 13.73
CA GLN A 446 -21.38 -9.57 13.60
C GLN A 446 -20.42 -9.38 14.78
N GLU A 447 -19.13 -9.25 14.49
CA GLU A 447 -18.07 -8.91 15.47
C GLU A 447 -17.88 -9.90 16.64
N GLN A 448 -18.76 -10.91 16.77
CA GLN A 448 -18.73 -11.93 17.82
C GLN A 448 -18.31 -13.30 17.30
N GLY A 449 -18.41 -13.53 15.99
CA GLY A 449 -18.08 -14.80 15.38
C GLY A 449 -19.12 -15.89 15.67
N TRP A 450 -18.69 -17.15 15.63
CA TRP A 450 -19.54 -18.31 15.90
C TRP A 450 -19.91 -18.42 17.38
N GLN A 451 -21.21 -18.50 17.67
CA GLN A 451 -21.71 -18.75 19.03
C GLN A 451 -21.69 -20.25 19.38
N SER A 452 -21.82 -20.59 20.67
CA SER A 452 -22.03 -21.97 21.11
C SER A 452 -23.30 -22.56 20.48
N TYR A 453 -23.31 -23.88 20.29
CA TYR A 453 -24.50 -24.58 19.80
C TYR A 453 -25.67 -24.46 20.76
N VAL A 454 -26.85 -24.22 20.20
CA VAL A 454 -28.13 -24.35 20.90
C VAL A 454 -28.88 -25.58 20.40
N ARG A 455 -29.78 -26.10 21.22
CA ARG A 455 -30.57 -27.31 20.94
C ARG A 455 -32.02 -26.98 20.65
N ASN A 456 -32.66 -27.84 19.88
CA ASN A 456 -34.10 -27.97 19.61
C ASN A 456 -35.00 -26.92 20.31
N GLY A 457 -35.38 -25.87 19.58
CA GLY A 457 -36.24 -24.79 20.07
C GLY A 457 -35.52 -23.63 20.80
N GLY A 458 -34.20 -23.71 20.99
CA GLY A 458 -33.37 -22.64 21.55
C GLY A 458 -33.23 -21.42 20.64
N ASN A 459 -32.81 -20.27 21.18
CA ASN A 459 -32.52 -19.09 20.37
C ASN A 459 -31.03 -19.07 20.01
N SER A 460 -30.70 -19.04 18.72
CA SER A 460 -29.34 -18.77 18.23
C SER A 460 -29.30 -17.38 17.60
N GLY A 461 -28.25 -16.60 17.88
CA GLY A 461 -28.14 -15.19 17.51
C GLY A 461 -28.53 -14.23 18.63
N THR A 462 -28.92 -13.00 18.27
CA THR A 462 -29.22 -11.94 19.22
C THR A 462 -30.62 -11.35 18.99
N THR A 463 -31.26 -10.92 20.07
CA THR A 463 -32.54 -10.18 20.01
C THR A 463 -32.37 -8.88 20.77
N GLY A 464 -32.66 -7.75 20.14
CA GLY A 464 -32.60 -6.42 20.77
C GLY A 464 -31.21 -5.77 20.80
N ASN A 465 -30.14 -6.46 20.37
CA ASN A 465 -28.78 -5.92 20.31
C ASN A 465 -28.41 -5.31 18.95
N SER A 466 -29.32 -5.36 17.97
CA SER A 466 -29.11 -4.87 16.61
C SER A 466 -27.94 -5.51 15.82
N LEU A 467 -27.45 -6.68 16.24
CA LEU A 467 -26.37 -7.39 15.55
C LEU A 467 -26.93 -8.36 14.50
N ARG A 468 -26.32 -8.36 13.29
CA ARG A 468 -26.74 -9.26 12.20
C ARG A 468 -26.13 -10.66 12.33
N MET A 469 -26.92 -11.68 12.00
CA MET A 469 -26.41 -12.99 11.63
C MET A 469 -25.78 -12.92 10.24
N GLU A 470 -24.64 -13.58 10.05
CA GLU A 470 -23.91 -13.64 8.78
C GLU A 470 -23.82 -15.08 8.21
N ALA A 471 -23.73 -16.08 9.10
CA ALA A 471 -23.72 -17.50 8.74
C ALA A 471 -24.41 -18.38 9.80
N ILE A 472 -24.69 -19.63 9.43
CA ILE A 472 -25.32 -20.64 10.28
C ILE A 472 -24.77 -22.04 9.99
N ARG A 473 -24.69 -22.86 11.04
CA ARG A 473 -24.31 -24.28 11.00
C ARG A 473 -25.39 -25.09 11.71
N ILE A 474 -25.89 -26.17 11.10
CA ILE A 474 -26.99 -26.98 11.63
C ILE A 474 -26.65 -28.48 11.51
N ARG A 475 -26.74 -29.22 12.62
CA ARG A 475 -26.50 -30.67 12.66
C ARG A 475 -27.61 -31.41 13.41
N LEU A 476 -27.73 -32.70 13.12
CA LEU A 476 -28.58 -33.63 13.87
C LEU A 476 -27.70 -34.50 14.76
N THR A 477 -28.21 -34.93 15.91
CA THR A 477 -27.53 -35.84 16.83
C THR A 477 -28.34 -37.12 17.07
N GLY A 478 -27.75 -38.09 17.78
CA GLY A 478 -28.41 -39.34 18.16
C GLY A 478 -28.91 -40.20 17.00
N GLN A 479 -30.02 -40.90 17.21
CA GLN A 479 -30.71 -41.69 16.18
C GLN A 479 -31.27 -40.81 15.06
N LEU A 480 -31.64 -39.55 15.35
CA LEU A 480 -32.16 -38.64 14.33
C LEU A 480 -31.16 -38.42 13.18
N SER A 481 -29.86 -38.30 13.46
CA SER A 481 -28.80 -38.17 12.43
C SER A 481 -28.49 -39.46 11.65
N GLN A 482 -28.87 -40.61 12.20
CA GLN A 482 -28.71 -41.91 11.54
C GLN A 482 -29.79 -42.11 10.47
N TYR A 483 -31.00 -41.59 10.70
CA TYR A 483 -32.16 -41.78 9.83
C TYR A 483 -32.50 -40.58 8.94
N TYR A 484 -31.99 -39.39 9.24
CA TYR A 484 -32.28 -38.17 8.49
C TYR A 484 -31.01 -37.38 8.17
N ASP A 485 -31.08 -36.66 7.05
CA ASP A 485 -30.15 -35.62 6.64
C ASP A 485 -30.84 -34.25 6.76
N ILE A 486 -30.11 -33.25 7.22
CA ILE A 486 -30.56 -31.86 7.30
C ILE A 486 -29.86 -31.03 6.22
N TYR A 487 -30.65 -30.41 5.34
CA TYR A 487 -30.19 -29.53 4.28
C TYR A 487 -30.62 -28.10 4.58
N TYR A 488 -29.75 -27.13 4.33
CA TYR A 488 -30.08 -25.72 4.54
C TYR A 488 -29.28 -24.80 3.63
N ARG A 489 -29.88 -23.67 3.29
CA ARG A 489 -29.21 -22.61 2.52
C ARG A 489 -29.62 -21.23 3.01
N VAL A 490 -28.74 -20.27 2.78
CA VAL A 490 -28.88 -18.89 3.27
C VAL A 490 -28.99 -17.94 2.10
N HIS A 491 -29.86 -16.94 2.24
CA HIS A 491 -29.85 -15.75 1.41
C HIS A 491 -29.01 -14.68 2.09
N SER A 492 -27.80 -14.44 1.58
CA SER A 492 -26.89 -13.39 2.09
C SER A 492 -27.08 -12.09 1.32
N ALA A 493 -26.92 -10.95 2.00
CA ALA A 493 -26.90 -9.65 1.34
C ALA A 493 -25.80 -9.62 0.26
N GLU A 494 -26.08 -8.93 -0.86
CA GLU A 494 -25.22 -8.85 -2.04
C GLU A 494 -25.00 -10.16 -2.83
N PHE A 495 -25.10 -11.35 -2.21
CA PHE A 495 -24.89 -12.65 -2.86
C PHE A 495 -26.16 -13.38 -3.27
N GLY A 496 -27.28 -13.06 -2.63
CA GLY A 496 -28.54 -13.77 -2.85
C GLY A 496 -28.53 -15.15 -2.19
N TRP A 497 -29.30 -16.09 -2.76
CA TRP A 497 -29.33 -17.48 -2.30
C TRP A 497 -28.02 -18.19 -2.62
N LEU A 498 -27.31 -18.62 -1.58
CA LEU A 498 -26.16 -19.49 -1.68
C LEU A 498 -26.57 -20.96 -1.87
N GLY A 499 -25.58 -21.83 -2.05
CA GLY A 499 -25.76 -23.27 -2.16
C GLY A 499 -26.37 -23.94 -0.94
N TRP A 500 -26.73 -25.21 -1.11
CA TRP A 500 -27.24 -26.05 -0.01
C TRP A 500 -26.08 -26.68 0.77
N ALA A 501 -26.01 -26.37 2.06
CA ALA A 501 -25.21 -27.08 3.05
C ALA A 501 -25.97 -28.31 3.56
N LYS A 502 -25.22 -29.28 4.09
CA LYS A 502 -25.75 -30.53 4.65
C LYS A 502 -25.03 -30.88 5.95
N ASN A 503 -25.77 -31.35 6.94
CA ASN A 503 -25.26 -32.02 8.16
C ASN A 503 -24.01 -31.39 8.79
N GLY A 504 -24.12 -30.17 9.30
CA GLY A 504 -23.05 -29.51 10.05
C GLY A 504 -22.05 -28.71 9.21
N LYS A 505 -22.20 -28.66 7.88
CA LYS A 505 -21.43 -27.74 7.01
C LYS A 505 -21.90 -26.29 7.17
N ASP A 506 -21.03 -25.31 6.97
CA ASP A 506 -21.46 -23.91 7.09
C ASP A 506 -22.36 -23.46 5.94
N ALA A 507 -23.27 -22.53 6.22
CA ALA A 507 -24.05 -21.81 5.22
C ALA A 507 -24.08 -20.31 5.53
N GLY A 508 -23.90 -19.45 4.52
CA GLY A 508 -23.87 -17.98 4.66
C GLY A 508 -22.53 -17.37 4.28
N THR A 509 -22.13 -16.30 4.95
CA THR A 509 -20.86 -15.62 4.68
C THR A 509 -20.20 -15.19 5.97
N SER A 510 -18.87 -15.16 6.02
CA SER A 510 -18.12 -14.55 7.12
C SER A 510 -17.03 -13.62 6.60
N GLY A 511 -16.69 -12.60 7.39
CA GLY A 511 -15.73 -11.57 7.02
C GLY A 511 -16.29 -10.52 6.08
N PHE A 512 -17.21 -10.85 5.15
CA PHE A 512 -17.76 -9.91 4.16
C PHE A 512 -18.61 -8.77 4.73
N SER A 513 -19.02 -8.84 6.00
CA SER A 513 -19.98 -7.91 6.61
C SER A 513 -21.40 -7.97 6.02
N TYR A 514 -21.70 -9.02 5.26
CA TYR A 514 -22.99 -9.25 4.64
C TYR A 514 -23.94 -9.98 5.60
N ARG A 515 -25.11 -9.37 5.80
CA ARG A 515 -26.19 -9.90 6.65
C ARG A 515 -26.89 -11.07 5.97
N MET A 516 -27.31 -12.07 6.75
CA MET A 516 -28.34 -13.01 6.35
C MET A 516 -29.68 -12.27 6.27
N GLU A 517 -30.45 -12.48 5.19
CA GLU A 517 -31.81 -11.94 5.06
C GLU A 517 -32.88 -13.03 5.12
N ALA A 518 -32.58 -14.23 4.63
CA ALA A 518 -33.50 -15.38 4.64
C ALA A 518 -32.77 -16.73 4.76
N ILE A 519 -33.50 -17.78 5.13
CA ILE A 519 -33.00 -19.16 5.23
C ILE A 519 -34.08 -20.17 4.80
N GLN A 520 -33.65 -21.29 4.21
CA GLN A 520 -34.48 -22.47 3.98
C GLN A 520 -33.84 -23.69 4.62
N ILE A 521 -34.65 -24.55 5.24
CA ILE A 521 -34.19 -25.76 5.94
C ILE A 521 -35.09 -26.94 5.55
N GLN A 522 -34.49 -28.05 5.13
CA GLN A 522 -35.17 -29.28 4.74
C GLN A 522 -34.60 -30.49 5.49
N LEU A 523 -35.45 -31.16 6.25
CA LEU A 523 -35.20 -32.45 6.86
C LEU A 523 -35.64 -33.56 5.89
N VAL A 524 -34.72 -34.44 5.53
CA VAL A 524 -34.94 -35.47 4.49
C VAL A 524 -34.55 -36.84 5.05
N GLU A 525 -35.39 -37.85 4.86
CA GLU A 525 -35.04 -39.23 5.22
C GLU A 525 -33.75 -39.64 4.49
N LYS A 526 -32.82 -40.24 5.23
CA LYS A 526 -31.51 -40.62 4.70
C LYS A 526 -31.67 -41.63 3.57
N GLY A 527 -30.97 -41.40 2.46
CA GLY A 527 -31.11 -42.18 1.22
C GLY A 527 -32.25 -41.74 0.30
N LYS A 528 -33.09 -40.77 0.69
CA LYS A 528 -33.98 -40.07 -0.25
C LYS A 528 -33.24 -38.93 -0.95
N LYS A 529 -33.74 -38.55 -2.12
CA LYS A 529 -33.18 -37.44 -2.91
C LYS A 529 -33.50 -36.10 -2.22
N GLY A 530 -32.49 -35.47 -1.63
CA GLY A 530 -32.54 -34.10 -1.13
C GLY A 530 -32.10 -33.06 -2.17
N PRO A 531 -32.01 -31.77 -1.77
CA PRO A 531 -31.36 -30.73 -2.57
C PRO A 531 -29.93 -31.09 -2.97
N LEU A 532 -29.51 -30.61 -4.14
CA LEU A 532 -28.13 -30.78 -4.60
C LEU A 532 -27.21 -29.85 -3.79
N GLU A 533 -26.19 -30.42 -3.15
CA GLU A 533 -25.16 -29.65 -2.45
C GLU A 533 -24.36 -28.80 -3.45
N SER A 534 -24.06 -27.57 -3.05
CA SER A 534 -23.17 -26.65 -3.75
C SER A 534 -22.55 -25.70 -2.74
N THR A 535 -21.73 -24.73 -3.17
CA THR A 535 -21.04 -23.81 -2.25
C THR A 535 -22.04 -22.98 -1.44
N ALA A 536 -22.23 -23.38 -0.19
CA ALA A 536 -23.20 -22.80 0.73
C ALA A 536 -22.62 -21.70 1.60
N TYR A 537 -21.29 -21.67 1.74
CA TYR A 537 -20.57 -20.77 2.63
C TYR A 537 -19.31 -20.20 1.99
N TYR A 538 -19.08 -18.91 2.23
CA TYR A 538 -17.87 -18.21 1.81
C TYR A 538 -17.26 -17.43 2.97
N GLN A 539 -15.96 -17.63 3.18
CA GLN A 539 -15.17 -16.89 4.16
C GLN A 539 -14.19 -15.98 3.44
N ARG A 540 -14.28 -14.66 3.69
CA ARG A 540 -13.50 -13.65 2.96
C ARG A 540 -12.00 -13.95 2.94
N ASN A 541 -11.43 -14.30 4.10
CA ASN A 541 -9.99 -14.48 4.25
C ASN A 541 -9.47 -15.79 3.65
N SER A 542 -10.36 -16.69 3.23
CA SER A 542 -10.00 -17.94 2.55
C SER A 542 -10.11 -17.82 1.02
N LEU A 543 -10.60 -16.69 0.49
CA LEU A 543 -10.69 -16.48 -0.94
C LEU A 543 -9.34 -16.06 -1.52
N ILE A 544 -8.92 -16.78 -2.55
CA ILE A 544 -7.75 -16.44 -3.36
C ILE A 544 -8.25 -15.78 -4.65
N PRO A 545 -7.84 -14.54 -4.98
CA PRO A 545 -8.18 -13.93 -6.26
C PRO A 545 -7.70 -14.77 -7.44
N PRO A 546 -8.53 -14.96 -8.48
CA PRO A 546 -8.08 -15.60 -9.70
C PRO A 546 -7.11 -14.71 -10.46
N ASN A 547 -6.39 -15.29 -11.41
CA ASN A 547 -5.41 -14.56 -12.22
C ASN A 547 -6.12 -13.67 -13.25
N ILE A 548 -5.85 -12.37 -13.24
CA ILE A 548 -6.23 -11.48 -14.35
C ILE A 548 -5.02 -11.27 -15.25
N ASN A 549 -5.14 -11.72 -16.51
CA ASN A 549 -4.11 -11.58 -17.52
C ASN A 549 -4.55 -10.55 -18.55
N TYR A 550 -3.61 -9.73 -19.02
CA TYR A 550 -3.88 -8.67 -19.97
C TYR A 550 -2.66 -8.41 -20.85
N GLN A 551 -2.93 -7.97 -22.07
CA GLN A 551 -1.91 -7.66 -23.07
C GLN A 551 -2.29 -6.39 -23.81
N THR A 552 -1.26 -5.68 -24.24
CA THR A 552 -1.38 -4.44 -24.99
C THR A 552 -0.74 -4.58 -26.37
N TYR A 553 -1.40 -4.03 -27.38
CA TYR A 553 -0.82 -3.82 -28.71
C TYR A 553 -0.24 -2.41 -28.78
N ILE A 554 1.08 -2.32 -28.97
CA ILE A 554 1.82 -1.05 -28.95
C ILE A 554 2.16 -0.64 -30.38
N GLN A 555 2.05 0.66 -30.68
CA GLN A 555 2.48 1.22 -31.95
C GLN A 555 3.89 0.75 -32.34
N ASN A 556 4.05 0.32 -33.59
CA ASN A 556 5.32 -0.14 -34.19
C ASN A 556 5.97 -1.37 -33.53
N ILE A 557 5.38 -1.95 -32.49
CA ILE A 557 5.88 -3.17 -31.85
C ILE A 557 4.88 -4.33 -32.01
N GLY A 558 3.60 -4.04 -31.82
CA GLY A 558 2.52 -5.03 -31.86
C GLY A 558 2.20 -5.61 -30.49
N TRP A 559 1.66 -6.83 -30.47
CA TRP A 559 1.26 -7.52 -29.24
C TRP A 559 2.47 -7.85 -28.36
N GLN A 560 2.44 -7.37 -27.12
CA GLN A 560 3.40 -7.75 -26.09
C GLN A 560 3.02 -9.06 -25.40
N ASN A 561 3.96 -9.64 -24.64
CA ASN A 561 3.70 -10.82 -23.81
C ASN A 561 2.64 -10.57 -22.73
N PRO A 562 1.92 -11.63 -22.31
CA PRO A 562 1.32 -11.83 -21.01
C PRO A 562 1.70 -10.89 -19.87
N GLN A 563 0.85 -10.01 -19.36
CA GLN A 563 1.08 -9.45 -18.02
C GLN A 563 -0.10 -9.79 -17.12
N SER A 564 0.16 -9.91 -15.83
CA SER A 564 -0.84 -10.37 -14.86
C SER A 564 -0.75 -9.61 -13.55
N ASN A 565 -1.87 -9.54 -12.84
CA ASN A 565 -1.93 -9.18 -11.41
C ASN A 565 -1.08 -7.96 -10.99
N GLY A 566 -1.34 -6.80 -11.59
CA GLY A 566 -0.72 -5.53 -11.23
C GLY A 566 0.58 -5.23 -11.96
N LEU A 567 1.14 -6.16 -12.74
CA LEU A 567 2.31 -5.91 -13.57
C LEU A 567 2.02 -4.91 -14.70
N THR A 568 3.01 -4.12 -15.10
CA THR A 568 2.82 -3.09 -16.12
C THR A 568 2.76 -3.71 -17.52
N ALA A 569 1.64 -3.53 -18.23
CA ALA A 569 1.54 -3.85 -19.65
C ALA A 569 1.60 -2.56 -20.49
N GLY A 570 2.55 -2.48 -21.41
CA GLY A 570 2.79 -1.29 -22.22
C GLY A 570 4.22 -0.76 -22.06
N THR A 571 4.41 0.51 -22.39
CA THR A 571 5.66 1.25 -22.19
C THR A 571 5.41 2.50 -21.36
N VAL A 572 6.37 2.93 -20.55
CA VAL A 572 6.26 4.14 -19.73
C VAL A 572 7.26 5.16 -20.24
N GLY A 573 6.81 6.32 -20.72
CA GLY A 573 7.69 7.43 -21.12
C GLY A 573 8.33 7.32 -22.51
N GLU A 574 8.16 6.18 -23.20
CA GLU A 574 8.72 5.92 -24.54
C GLU A 574 7.93 6.60 -25.68
N LYS A 575 6.83 7.32 -25.37
CA LYS A 575 5.98 8.01 -26.35
C LYS A 575 5.34 7.07 -27.38
N LEU A 576 5.24 5.78 -27.06
CA LEU A 576 4.56 4.78 -27.87
C LEU A 576 3.12 4.60 -27.38
N ARG A 577 2.15 4.80 -28.27
CA ARG A 577 0.72 4.66 -27.95
C ARG A 577 0.31 3.18 -27.86
N LEU A 578 -0.61 2.89 -26.95
CA LEU A 578 -1.44 1.70 -27.01
C LEU A 578 -2.51 1.86 -28.10
N GLU A 579 -2.72 0.82 -28.89
CA GLU A 579 -3.77 0.80 -29.94
C GLU A 579 -4.88 -0.21 -29.63
N ALA A 580 -4.55 -1.32 -28.94
CA ALA A 580 -5.52 -2.33 -28.55
C ALA A 580 -5.16 -3.00 -27.21
N ILE A 581 -6.15 -3.54 -26.52
CA ILE A 581 -6.01 -4.31 -25.28
C ILE A 581 -6.85 -5.58 -25.39
N ARG A 582 -6.35 -6.69 -24.83
CA ARG A 582 -7.12 -7.91 -24.58
C ARG A 582 -6.86 -8.41 -23.17
N MET A 583 -7.87 -8.93 -22.50
CA MET A 583 -7.78 -9.40 -21.11
C MET A 583 -8.61 -10.66 -20.90
N ASN A 584 -8.24 -11.48 -19.94
CA ASN A 584 -9.02 -12.62 -19.48
C ASN A 584 -8.73 -12.94 -18.02
N VAL A 585 -9.67 -13.63 -17.37
CA VAL A 585 -9.47 -14.20 -16.05
C VAL A 585 -9.23 -15.71 -16.20
N THR A 586 -8.18 -16.23 -15.56
CA THR A 586 -7.84 -17.66 -15.51
C THR A 586 -7.83 -18.16 -14.08
N ASP A 587 -7.82 -19.49 -13.90
CA ASP A 587 -7.71 -20.14 -12.59
C ASP A 587 -8.82 -19.73 -11.62
N SER A 588 -10.04 -19.54 -12.16
CA SER A 588 -11.22 -19.16 -11.41
C SER A 588 -12.17 -20.34 -11.24
N GLU A 589 -12.55 -20.60 -9.99
CA GLU A 589 -13.70 -21.46 -9.64
C GLU A 589 -15.04 -20.71 -9.71
N PHE A 590 -14.99 -19.38 -9.86
CA PHE A 590 -16.15 -18.50 -9.91
C PHE A 590 -16.63 -18.33 -11.35
N SER A 591 -17.96 -18.27 -11.52
CA SER A 591 -18.58 -17.93 -12.80
C SER A 591 -18.36 -16.45 -13.16
N GLY A 592 -18.35 -16.14 -14.45
CA GLY A 592 -18.22 -14.79 -14.98
C GLY A 592 -16.99 -14.56 -15.85
N THR A 593 -16.92 -13.35 -16.38
CA THR A 593 -15.85 -12.86 -17.28
C THR A 593 -15.41 -11.45 -16.88
N VAL A 594 -14.27 -10.98 -17.43
CA VAL A 594 -13.92 -9.56 -17.43
C VAL A 594 -14.50 -8.87 -18.66
N LYS A 595 -15.17 -7.74 -18.44
CA LYS A 595 -15.67 -6.81 -19.45
C LYS A 595 -14.82 -5.56 -19.49
N TYR A 596 -14.46 -5.12 -20.69
CA TYR A 596 -13.68 -3.90 -20.85
C TYR A 596 -14.02 -3.16 -22.12
N SER A 597 -13.83 -1.84 -22.09
CA SER A 597 -14.00 -0.96 -23.25
C SER A 597 -12.91 0.10 -23.29
N SER A 598 -12.52 0.47 -24.51
CA SER A 598 -11.49 1.48 -24.77
C SER A 598 -12.12 2.72 -25.41
N HIS A 599 -11.67 3.90 -24.98
CA HIS A 599 -11.94 5.17 -25.64
C HIS A 599 -10.86 5.43 -26.70
N ILE A 600 -11.25 5.47 -27.97
CA ILE A 600 -10.31 5.55 -29.10
C ILE A 600 -10.34 6.92 -29.75
N GLN A 601 -9.19 7.39 -30.21
CA GLN A 601 -9.05 8.61 -31.00
C GLN A 601 -10.07 8.70 -32.15
N ASP A 602 -10.78 9.82 -32.20
CA ASP A 602 -11.81 10.19 -33.18
C ASP A 602 -13.00 9.21 -33.28
N ILE A 603 -13.12 8.25 -32.36
CA ILE A 603 -14.21 7.27 -32.30
C ILE A 603 -14.97 7.42 -30.98
N GLY A 604 -14.26 7.63 -29.88
CA GLY A 604 -14.83 7.66 -28.54
C GLY A 604 -14.89 6.27 -27.90
N TRP A 605 -15.79 6.10 -26.93
CA TRP A 605 -16.01 4.82 -26.24
C TRP A 605 -16.55 3.75 -27.19
N GLN A 606 -15.84 2.64 -27.31
CA GLN A 606 -16.31 1.47 -28.05
C GLN A 606 -17.27 0.60 -27.21
N LYS A 607 -17.97 -0.33 -27.87
CA LYS A 607 -18.77 -1.35 -27.20
C LYS A 607 -17.88 -2.22 -26.30
N GLU A 608 -18.39 -2.59 -25.13
CA GLU A 608 -17.73 -3.53 -24.22
C GLU A 608 -17.41 -4.86 -24.91
N GLN A 609 -16.20 -5.33 -24.64
CA GLN A 609 -15.64 -6.61 -25.06
C GLN A 609 -15.53 -7.54 -23.85
N GLU A 610 -15.52 -8.85 -24.08
CA GLU A 610 -15.40 -9.88 -23.05
C GLU A 610 -14.11 -10.69 -23.23
N ASN A 611 -13.80 -11.58 -22.28
CA ASN A 611 -12.58 -12.41 -22.24
C ASN A 611 -11.93 -12.70 -23.61
N ASN A 612 -10.67 -12.28 -23.78
CA ASN A 612 -9.82 -12.43 -24.96
C ASN A 612 -10.20 -11.59 -26.19
N ASP A 613 -11.37 -10.95 -26.23
CA ASP A 613 -11.76 -10.09 -27.34
C ASP A 613 -10.89 -8.83 -27.39
N ILE A 614 -10.74 -8.24 -28.58
CA ILE A 614 -9.87 -7.07 -28.76
C ILE A 614 -10.68 -5.79 -28.52
N SER A 615 -10.29 -4.99 -27.53
CA SER A 615 -10.79 -3.64 -27.32
C SER A 615 -9.78 -2.61 -27.83
N GLY A 616 -10.18 -1.85 -28.85
CA GLY A 616 -9.34 -0.86 -29.54
C GLY A 616 -9.27 -1.10 -31.04
N THR A 617 -8.17 -0.67 -31.65
CA THR A 617 -7.90 -0.87 -33.08
C THR A 617 -6.55 -1.53 -33.26
N ASN A 618 -6.48 -2.59 -34.05
CA ASN A 618 -5.23 -3.21 -34.44
C ASN A 618 -4.85 -2.75 -35.85
N GLY A 619 -3.74 -2.03 -36.00
CA GLY A 619 -3.20 -1.64 -37.31
C GLY A 619 -3.90 -0.47 -38.02
N GLN A 620 -4.78 0.26 -37.33
CA GLN A 620 -5.44 1.46 -37.88
C GLN A 620 -4.77 2.78 -37.46
N ASN A 621 -3.63 2.70 -36.75
CA ASN A 621 -2.88 3.85 -36.25
C ASN A 621 -3.67 4.80 -35.32
N LYS A 622 -4.67 4.28 -34.60
CA LYS A 622 -5.46 5.06 -33.63
C LYS A 622 -5.05 4.71 -32.20
N ARG A 623 -4.83 5.73 -31.38
CA ARG A 623 -4.48 5.58 -29.94
C ARG A 623 -5.72 5.27 -29.09
N ILE A 624 -5.50 4.48 -28.05
CA ILE A 624 -6.36 4.43 -26.87
C ILE A 624 -6.05 5.66 -26.01
N GLU A 625 -7.08 6.32 -25.49
CA GLU A 625 -6.96 7.47 -24.58
C GLU A 625 -7.47 7.16 -23.16
N ALA A 626 -8.44 6.23 -23.04
CA ALA A 626 -8.99 5.80 -21.75
C ALA A 626 -9.56 4.36 -21.81
N VAL A 627 -9.81 3.76 -20.65
CA VAL A 627 -10.34 2.39 -20.49
C VAL A 627 -11.36 2.31 -19.35
N LYS A 628 -12.30 1.37 -19.45
CA LYS A 628 -13.16 0.88 -18.36
C LYS A 628 -13.03 -0.63 -18.25
N ILE A 629 -13.00 -1.16 -17.03
CA ILE A 629 -12.87 -2.60 -16.76
C ILE A 629 -13.81 -2.98 -15.62
N GLN A 630 -14.61 -4.01 -15.81
CA GLN A 630 -15.52 -4.53 -14.78
C GLN A 630 -15.58 -6.06 -14.84
N LEU A 631 -15.95 -6.68 -13.74
CA LEU A 631 -16.21 -8.12 -13.68
C LEU A 631 -17.71 -8.39 -13.87
N THR A 632 -18.06 -9.63 -14.17
CA THR A 632 -19.44 -10.10 -14.29
C THR A 632 -19.73 -11.27 -13.37
N ASP A 633 -21.00 -11.64 -13.23
CA ASP A 633 -21.50 -12.78 -12.45
C ASP A 633 -20.86 -12.92 -11.05
N ASP A 634 -20.40 -14.13 -10.69
CA ASP A 634 -19.83 -14.38 -9.37
C ASP A 634 -18.50 -13.65 -9.18
N LEU A 635 -17.67 -13.50 -10.21
CA LEU A 635 -16.44 -12.71 -10.12
C LEU A 635 -16.71 -11.28 -9.59
N ASN A 636 -17.77 -10.61 -10.04
CA ASN A 636 -18.15 -9.27 -9.57
C ASN A 636 -18.69 -9.24 -8.13
N LYS A 637 -19.24 -10.37 -7.65
CA LYS A 637 -19.70 -10.51 -6.27
C LYS A 637 -18.51 -10.62 -5.33
N PHE A 638 -17.51 -11.43 -5.69
CA PHE A 638 -16.39 -11.79 -4.81
C PHE A 638 -15.18 -10.87 -4.93
N PHE A 639 -14.97 -10.22 -6.07
CA PHE A 639 -13.76 -9.44 -6.33
C PHE A 639 -14.07 -8.04 -6.86
N ASP A 640 -13.20 -7.10 -6.51
CA ASP A 640 -13.07 -5.79 -7.14
C ASP A 640 -11.92 -5.85 -8.16
N VAL A 641 -12.14 -5.32 -9.37
CA VAL A 641 -11.07 -5.13 -10.37
C VAL A 641 -10.53 -3.72 -10.27
N TYR A 642 -9.29 -3.58 -9.82
CA TYR A 642 -8.57 -2.31 -9.75
C TYR A 642 -7.70 -2.12 -10.98
N TYR A 643 -7.67 -0.90 -11.51
CA TYR A 643 -6.82 -0.56 -12.63
C TYR A 643 -6.44 0.91 -12.65
N ARG A 644 -5.29 1.18 -13.27
CA ARG A 644 -4.82 2.54 -13.59
C ARG A 644 -4.06 2.54 -14.91
N VAL A 645 -3.90 3.71 -15.48
CA VAL A 645 -3.23 3.88 -16.78
C VAL A 645 -2.14 4.93 -16.71
N HIS A 646 -1.10 4.71 -17.50
CA HIS A 646 -0.09 5.71 -17.80
C HIS A 646 -0.51 6.49 -19.05
N SER A 647 -0.75 7.78 -18.90
CA SER A 647 -1.01 8.69 -20.02
C SER A 647 0.25 9.47 -20.34
N ALA A 648 0.57 9.64 -21.63
CA ALA A 648 1.82 10.25 -22.10
C ALA A 648 2.15 11.63 -21.47
N GLU A 649 1.14 12.37 -21.04
CA GLU A 649 1.31 13.73 -20.52
C GLU A 649 0.89 13.88 -19.06
N PHE A 650 0.05 12.97 -18.53
CA PHE A 650 -0.32 12.98 -17.11
C PHE A 650 0.51 12.02 -16.26
N GLY A 651 1.32 11.15 -16.88
CA GLY A 651 1.98 10.06 -16.20
C GLY A 651 0.99 9.00 -15.73
N TRP A 652 1.33 8.29 -14.65
CA TRP A 652 0.40 7.39 -13.97
C TRP A 652 -0.74 8.16 -13.33
N LEU A 653 -1.95 7.88 -13.79
CA LEU A 653 -3.17 8.35 -13.14
C LEU A 653 -3.52 7.49 -11.93
N GLY A 654 -4.43 7.99 -11.11
CA GLY A 654 -4.93 7.29 -9.93
C GLY A 654 -5.53 5.92 -10.24
N TRP A 655 -5.51 5.04 -9.24
CA TRP A 655 -6.27 3.79 -9.30
C TRP A 655 -7.76 4.06 -9.32
N THR A 656 -8.48 3.23 -10.05
CA THR A 656 -9.94 3.17 -10.09
C THR A 656 -10.41 1.74 -10.11
N LYS A 657 -11.72 1.50 -10.00
CA LYS A 657 -12.26 0.14 -10.02
C LYS A 657 -13.65 0.02 -10.63
N ASN A 658 -14.00 -1.22 -10.99
CA ASN A 658 -15.36 -1.68 -11.28
C ASN A 658 -16.14 -0.78 -12.27
N GLY A 659 -15.61 -0.58 -13.47
CA GLY A 659 -16.27 0.10 -14.58
C GLY A 659 -16.05 1.63 -14.63
N SER A 660 -15.41 2.19 -13.60
CA SER A 660 -15.04 3.61 -13.54
C SER A 660 -13.99 3.99 -14.60
N GLU A 661 -13.99 5.22 -15.10
CA GLU A 661 -13.03 5.63 -16.14
C GLU A 661 -11.58 5.69 -15.62
N ALA A 662 -10.62 5.22 -16.43
CA ALA A 662 -9.19 5.49 -16.26
C ALA A 662 -8.59 6.03 -17.57
N GLY A 663 -7.84 7.12 -17.51
CA GLY A 663 -7.18 7.74 -18.69
C GLY A 663 -7.54 9.20 -18.90
N SER A 664 -7.63 9.61 -20.16
CA SER A 664 -8.08 10.96 -20.48
C SER A 664 -8.85 10.99 -21.79
N SER A 665 -9.67 12.02 -22.01
CA SER A 665 -10.39 12.19 -23.28
C SER A 665 -10.39 13.64 -23.76
N GLY A 666 -10.31 13.80 -25.09
CA GLY A 666 -10.31 15.12 -25.75
C GLY A 666 -8.99 15.89 -25.69
N PHE A 667 -8.02 15.42 -24.90
CA PHE A 667 -6.68 16.02 -24.81
C PHE A 667 -5.75 15.62 -25.95
N SER A 668 -6.09 14.57 -26.70
CA SER A 668 -5.21 13.89 -27.65
C SER A 668 -3.99 13.21 -27.02
N PHE A 669 -4.05 12.92 -25.73
CA PHE A 669 -2.99 12.22 -25.01
C PHE A 669 -3.24 10.71 -25.09
N GLN A 670 -2.25 9.97 -25.60
CA GLN A 670 -2.30 8.52 -25.66
C GLN A 670 -2.11 7.87 -24.29
N MET A 671 -2.76 6.73 -24.10
CA MET A 671 -2.31 5.73 -23.12
C MET A 671 -1.05 5.05 -23.62
N GLU A 672 -0.10 4.81 -22.71
CA GLU A 672 1.17 4.14 -23.00
C GLU A 672 1.30 2.81 -22.24
N ALA A 673 0.71 2.73 -21.04
CA ALA A 673 0.70 1.52 -20.22
C ALA A 673 -0.55 1.41 -19.34
N ILE A 674 -0.79 0.20 -18.80
CA ILE A 674 -1.89 -0.14 -17.91
C ILE A 674 -1.43 -1.14 -16.84
N GLN A 675 -2.01 -1.04 -15.65
CA GLN A 675 -1.94 -2.05 -14.59
C GLN A 675 -3.34 -2.46 -14.18
N VAL A 676 -3.57 -3.75 -13.97
CA VAL A 676 -4.87 -4.31 -13.58
C VAL A 676 -4.65 -5.42 -12.55
N GLN A 677 -5.42 -5.42 -11.46
CA GLN A 677 -5.36 -6.47 -10.45
C GLN A 677 -6.74 -6.74 -9.83
N LEU A 678 -6.93 -7.97 -9.34
CA LEU A 678 -8.13 -8.36 -8.61
C LEU A 678 -7.86 -8.35 -7.11
N VAL A 679 -8.84 -7.88 -6.34
CA VAL A 679 -8.79 -7.85 -4.88
C VAL A 679 -10.09 -8.43 -4.35
N VAL A 680 -10.03 -9.26 -3.31
CA VAL A 680 -11.24 -9.77 -2.64
C VAL A 680 -12.08 -8.60 -2.15
N LYS A 681 -13.37 -8.62 -2.42
CA LYS A 681 -14.27 -7.51 -2.10
C LYS A 681 -14.33 -7.29 -0.58
N GLY A 682 -14.08 -6.04 -0.18
CA GLY A 682 -14.00 -5.65 1.23
C GLY A 682 -12.63 -5.86 1.88
N GLN A 683 -11.62 -6.36 1.15
CA GLN A 683 -10.21 -6.21 1.52
C GLN A 683 -9.66 -4.86 1.05
N ASN A 684 -8.54 -4.46 1.64
CA ASN A 684 -7.81 -3.26 1.21
C ASN A 684 -7.23 -3.50 -0.20
N GLY A 685 -7.58 -2.62 -1.13
CA GLY A 685 -6.98 -2.55 -2.46
C GLY A 685 -6.16 -1.27 -2.63
N PRO A 686 -5.63 -1.01 -3.84
CA PRO A 686 -4.94 0.22 -4.15
C PRO A 686 -5.79 1.46 -3.84
N THR A 687 -5.17 2.48 -3.23
CA THR A 687 -5.83 3.74 -2.92
C THR A 687 -6.29 4.43 -4.19
N THR A 688 -7.60 4.64 -4.32
CA THR A 688 -8.17 5.31 -5.49
C THR A 688 -7.95 6.82 -5.42
N SER A 689 -7.65 7.43 -6.56
CA SER A 689 -7.51 8.89 -6.69
C SER A 689 -7.98 9.34 -8.07
N ILE A 690 -7.54 10.51 -8.55
CA ILE A 690 -7.98 11.02 -9.86
C ILE A 690 -7.45 10.11 -10.98
N SER A 691 -8.32 9.23 -11.46
CA SER A 691 -8.00 8.24 -12.49
C SER A 691 -8.31 8.72 -13.90
N TYR A 692 -9.13 9.77 -14.05
CA TYR A 692 -9.64 10.20 -15.34
C TYR A 692 -9.78 11.72 -15.47
N TYR A 693 -9.37 12.25 -16.63
CA TYR A 693 -9.56 13.64 -17.01
C TYR A 693 -10.33 13.77 -18.33
N GLU A 694 -11.29 14.68 -18.39
CA GLU A 694 -12.04 14.99 -19.62
C GLU A 694 -11.93 16.49 -19.95
N LYS A 695 -11.36 16.80 -21.13
CA LYS A 695 -11.03 18.18 -21.52
C LYS A 695 -12.22 19.12 -21.49
N ASN A 696 -13.39 18.66 -21.91
CA ASN A 696 -14.59 19.48 -22.02
C ASN A 696 -15.26 19.76 -20.66
N LYS A 697 -14.88 19.03 -19.60
CA LYS A 697 -15.39 19.20 -18.24
C LYS A 697 -14.48 20.00 -17.32
N LEU A 698 -13.36 20.53 -17.84
CA LEU A 698 -12.44 21.33 -17.04
C LEU A 698 -13.05 22.69 -16.65
N THR A 699 -13.05 22.96 -15.36
CA THR A 699 -13.43 24.25 -14.76
C THR A 699 -12.24 25.20 -14.69
N VAL A 700 -12.46 26.51 -14.79
CA VAL A 700 -11.35 27.46 -14.61
C VAL A 700 -10.95 27.47 -13.13
N PRO A 701 -9.65 27.27 -12.80
CA PRO A 701 -9.17 27.35 -11.42
C PRO A 701 -9.35 28.77 -10.85
N THR A 702 -9.24 28.89 -9.53
CA THR A 702 -9.29 30.19 -8.83
C THR A 702 -7.88 30.63 -8.48
N ILE A 703 -7.47 31.87 -8.81
CA ILE A 703 -6.23 32.47 -8.30
C ILE A 703 -6.54 33.36 -7.10
N ASN A 704 -5.88 33.09 -5.97
CA ASN A 704 -5.97 33.82 -4.71
C ASN A 704 -4.64 34.50 -4.43
N TYR A 705 -4.64 35.76 -4.00
CA TYR A 705 -3.42 36.51 -3.73
C TYR A 705 -3.61 37.61 -2.70
N GLN A 706 -2.54 37.93 -1.98
CA GLN A 706 -2.51 38.99 -0.98
C GLN A 706 -1.19 39.74 -1.05
N ALA A 707 -1.24 41.00 -0.63
CA ALA A 707 -0.08 41.87 -0.55
C ALA A 707 0.21 42.24 0.91
N HIS A 708 1.50 42.27 1.25
CA HIS A 708 2.00 42.80 2.51
C HIS A 708 2.44 44.25 2.29
N LEU A 709 1.75 45.19 2.93
CA LEU A 709 2.01 46.62 2.76
C LEU A 709 2.82 47.16 3.93
N ARG A 710 3.68 48.15 3.65
CA ARG A 710 4.43 48.85 4.69
C ARG A 710 3.48 49.43 5.75
N ASN A 711 3.78 49.18 7.04
CA ASN A 711 3.03 49.66 8.21
C ASN A 711 1.58 49.19 8.32
N ILE A 712 1.11 48.32 7.42
CA ILE A 712 -0.23 47.71 7.46
C ILE A 712 -0.11 46.21 7.69
N GLY A 713 0.90 45.57 7.09
CA GLY A 713 1.05 44.12 7.12
C GLY A 713 0.30 43.42 6.00
N TRP A 714 0.00 42.13 6.19
CA TRP A 714 -0.76 41.32 5.25
C TRP A 714 -2.22 41.79 5.16
N GLN A 715 -2.67 42.10 3.94
CA GLN A 715 -4.08 42.40 3.67
C GLN A 715 -4.92 41.13 3.45
N SER A 716 -6.24 41.27 3.52
CA SER A 716 -7.18 40.18 3.20
C SER A 716 -6.96 39.62 1.80
N VAL A 717 -7.04 38.29 1.68
CA VAL A 717 -6.90 37.57 0.40
C VAL A 717 -7.89 38.09 -0.63
N GLN A 718 -7.39 38.37 -1.82
CA GLN A 718 -8.13 38.76 -3.01
C GLN A 718 -8.14 37.62 -4.02
N SER A 719 -9.12 37.63 -4.92
CA SER A 719 -9.30 36.61 -5.95
C SER A 719 -9.45 37.23 -7.33
N ASN A 720 -9.08 36.48 -8.38
CA ASN A 720 -9.37 36.72 -9.81
C ASN A 720 -9.75 38.17 -10.18
N GLY A 721 -8.75 39.01 -10.43
CA GLY A 721 -8.94 40.37 -10.94
C GLY A 721 -9.23 41.45 -9.89
N ASN A 722 -9.46 41.11 -8.62
CA ASN A 722 -9.60 42.11 -7.55
C ASN A 722 -8.25 42.77 -7.19
N ASN A 723 -8.27 43.99 -6.67
CA ASN A 723 -7.04 44.69 -6.33
C ASN A 723 -6.48 44.20 -5.00
N ALA A 724 -5.25 43.66 -5.00
CA ALA A 724 -4.47 43.52 -3.78
C ALA A 724 -3.50 44.71 -3.65
N GLY A 725 -3.58 45.46 -2.56
CA GLY A 725 -2.86 46.72 -2.37
C GLY A 725 -3.75 47.97 -2.42
N LEU A 726 -3.14 49.14 -2.27
CA LEU A 726 -3.82 50.44 -2.20
C LEU A 726 -3.22 51.40 -3.22
N THR A 727 -3.98 51.73 -4.26
CA THR A 727 -3.55 52.65 -5.32
C THR A 727 -3.52 54.09 -4.83
N GLY A 728 -2.43 54.83 -5.08
CA GLY A 728 -2.36 56.29 -4.87
C GLY A 728 -2.27 56.75 -3.41
N GLN A 729 -2.13 55.82 -2.46
CA GLN A 729 -2.03 56.11 -1.02
C GLN A 729 -0.57 56.06 -0.50
N SER A 730 0.43 55.94 -1.39
CA SER A 730 1.84 55.77 -1.02
C SER A 730 2.13 54.55 -0.13
N ALA A 731 1.19 53.61 -0.05
CA ALA A 731 1.31 52.38 0.71
C ALA A 731 1.93 51.29 -0.17
N ARG A 732 3.27 51.26 -0.19
CA ARG A 732 4.05 50.32 -1.00
C ARG A 732 3.88 48.86 -0.54
N ILE A 733 3.89 47.96 -1.51
CA ILE A 733 3.97 46.52 -1.31
C ILE A 733 5.43 46.14 -1.01
N GLU A 734 5.62 45.32 0.03
CA GLU A 734 6.92 44.77 0.43
C GLU A 734 7.02 43.27 0.13
N ALA A 735 5.88 42.55 0.10
CA ALA A 735 5.84 41.15 -0.29
C ALA A 735 4.46 40.71 -0.83
N LEU A 736 4.43 39.58 -1.51
CA LEU A 736 3.25 38.93 -2.10
C LEU A 736 3.16 37.46 -1.65
N ARG A 737 1.92 36.96 -1.54
CA ARG A 737 1.58 35.53 -1.48
C ARG A 737 0.50 35.25 -2.51
N ILE A 738 0.69 34.22 -3.34
CA ILE A 738 -0.20 33.85 -4.44
C ILE A 738 -0.42 32.34 -4.40
N ASN A 739 -1.65 31.90 -4.61
CA ASN A 739 -2.06 30.49 -4.60
C ASN A 739 -3.09 30.22 -5.68
N VAL A 740 -3.00 29.07 -6.33
CA VAL A 740 -4.03 28.57 -7.23
C VAL A 740 -4.83 27.47 -6.53
N ALA A 741 -6.15 27.64 -6.47
CA ALA A 741 -7.08 26.74 -5.80
C ALA A 741 -8.12 26.18 -6.77
N ASN A 742 -8.84 25.13 -6.36
CA ASN A 742 -9.87 24.45 -7.16
C ASN A 742 -9.33 24.02 -8.53
N THR A 743 -8.11 23.47 -8.55
CA THR A 743 -7.41 23.14 -9.78
C THR A 743 -8.01 21.89 -10.42
N PRO A 744 -8.47 21.95 -11.68
CA PRO A 744 -9.04 20.78 -12.37
C PRO A 744 -7.96 19.83 -12.91
N LEU A 745 -6.69 20.23 -12.82
CA LEU A 745 -5.52 19.57 -13.39
C LEU A 745 -4.34 19.77 -12.44
N PRO A 746 -3.35 18.86 -12.44
CA PRO A 746 -2.14 19.01 -11.65
C PRO A 746 -1.31 20.20 -12.13
N GLY A 747 -0.74 20.95 -11.17
CA GLY A 747 0.08 22.13 -11.40
C GLY A 747 -0.03 23.12 -10.24
N ALA A 748 0.86 24.12 -10.22
CA ALA A 748 0.90 25.18 -9.22
C ALA A 748 1.07 26.56 -9.89
N VAL A 749 1.05 27.62 -9.07
CA VAL A 749 1.56 28.93 -9.47
C VAL A 749 2.97 29.12 -8.90
N GLU A 750 3.86 29.68 -9.72
CA GLU A 750 5.19 30.13 -9.33
C GLU A 750 5.31 31.62 -9.59
N TYR A 751 5.94 32.37 -8.68
CA TYR A 751 6.09 33.81 -8.81
C TYR A 751 7.34 34.32 -8.13
N THR A 752 7.90 35.41 -8.66
CA THR A 752 9.05 36.11 -8.06
C THR A 752 8.84 37.62 -8.11
N SER A 753 9.46 38.31 -7.17
CA SER A 753 9.42 39.76 -7.04
C SER A 753 10.81 40.35 -7.23
N HIS A 754 10.87 41.50 -7.89
CA HIS A 754 12.07 42.36 -7.93
C HIS A 754 12.02 43.31 -6.74
N VAL A 755 12.93 43.14 -5.78
CA VAL A 755 12.95 43.93 -4.55
C VAL A 755 13.98 45.05 -4.66
N GLN A 756 13.61 46.23 -4.16
CA GLN A 756 14.49 47.40 -4.07
C GLN A 756 15.88 47.04 -3.53
N ASN A 757 16.93 47.44 -4.23
CA ASN A 757 18.35 47.21 -3.90
C ASN A 757 18.79 45.73 -3.79
N ILE A 758 17.91 44.77 -4.07
CA ILE A 758 18.22 43.34 -4.09
C ILE A 758 18.13 42.79 -5.52
N GLY A 759 17.11 43.21 -6.27
CA GLY A 759 16.82 42.69 -7.60
C GLY A 759 15.83 41.53 -7.56
N TRP A 760 15.84 40.72 -8.62
CA TRP A 760 14.97 39.54 -8.73
C TRP A 760 15.36 38.46 -7.72
N GLN A 761 14.38 37.95 -6.98
CA GLN A 761 14.55 36.83 -6.06
C GLN A 761 14.29 35.48 -6.76
N ASN A 762 14.51 34.38 -6.04
CA ASN A 762 14.09 33.05 -6.49
C ASN A 762 12.57 32.96 -6.63
N TYR A 763 12.08 32.00 -7.42
CA TYR A 763 10.66 31.73 -7.52
C TYR A 763 10.13 31.14 -6.22
N SER A 764 9.03 31.71 -5.75
CA SER A 764 8.16 31.19 -4.71
C SER A 764 7.04 30.37 -5.33
N ARG A 765 6.58 29.33 -4.63
CA ARG A 765 5.41 28.49 -5.00
C ARG A 765 4.18 28.83 -4.17
N ASN A 766 3.06 28.18 -4.45
CA ASN A 766 1.75 28.39 -3.79
C ASN A 766 1.88 28.79 -2.31
N ASN A 767 1.37 29.97 -1.95
CA ASN A 767 1.34 30.56 -0.60
C ASN A 767 2.70 30.98 0.01
N GLU A 768 3.83 30.74 -0.64
CA GLU A 768 5.13 31.19 -0.14
C GLU A 768 5.29 32.72 -0.27
N ILE A 769 6.21 33.29 0.51
CA ILE A 769 6.42 34.74 0.47
C ILE A 769 7.41 35.09 -0.64
N SER A 770 7.00 35.98 -1.55
CA SER A 770 7.90 36.62 -2.52
C SER A 770 8.04 38.11 -2.18
N GLY A 771 9.24 38.59 -1.88
CA GLY A 771 9.51 39.93 -1.38
C GLY A 771 10.25 39.93 -0.04
N THR A 772 10.02 40.96 0.78
CA THR A 772 10.54 41.05 2.15
C THR A 772 9.45 41.49 3.13
N THR A 773 9.51 40.98 4.37
CA THR A 773 8.70 41.46 5.49
C THR A 773 9.64 42.03 6.56
N GLY A 774 9.32 43.21 7.09
CA GLY A 774 10.07 43.82 8.20
C GLY A 774 11.43 44.45 7.85
N ARG A 775 11.88 44.41 6.58
CA ARG A 775 13.16 45.01 6.14
C ARG A 775 13.03 46.41 5.53
N ALA A 776 11.81 46.95 5.48
CA ALA A 776 11.48 48.25 4.88
C ALA A 776 11.87 48.40 3.39
N LEU A 777 12.13 47.31 2.68
CA LEU A 777 12.37 47.26 1.24
C LEU A 777 11.07 46.92 0.51
N HIS A 778 10.85 47.56 -0.63
CA HIS A 778 9.63 47.39 -1.41
C HIS A 778 9.85 46.56 -2.67
N THR A 779 8.79 45.92 -3.16
CA THR A 779 8.79 45.28 -4.48
C THR A 779 8.55 46.34 -5.56
N GLU A 780 9.27 46.25 -6.67
CA GLU A 780 9.16 47.14 -7.83
C GLU A 780 8.51 46.45 -9.04
N ALA A 781 8.70 45.14 -9.18
CA ALA A 781 8.14 44.32 -10.25
C ALA A 781 7.86 42.88 -9.80
N VAL A 782 7.08 42.16 -10.60
CA VAL A 782 6.70 40.76 -10.37
C VAL A 782 6.73 39.97 -11.68
N ARG A 783 6.96 38.66 -11.58
CA ARG A 783 6.85 37.67 -12.67
C ARG A 783 6.09 36.47 -12.13
N ILE A 784 5.05 36.01 -12.83
CA ILE A 784 4.13 34.95 -12.38
C ILE A 784 3.91 33.95 -13.52
N ARG A 785 4.01 32.65 -13.23
CA ARG A 785 3.76 31.58 -14.18
C ARG A 785 2.98 30.43 -13.55
N LEU A 786 2.31 29.64 -14.37
CA LEU A 786 1.75 28.37 -13.96
C LEU A 786 2.73 27.24 -14.27
N THR A 787 2.63 26.13 -13.54
CA THR A 787 3.44 24.92 -13.75
C THR A 787 2.56 23.71 -14.07
N GLY A 788 3.19 22.60 -14.45
CA GLY A 788 2.50 21.34 -14.74
C GLY A 788 1.47 21.45 -15.88
N GLN A 789 0.39 20.69 -15.75
CA GLN A 789 -0.68 20.66 -16.75
C GLN A 789 -1.52 21.94 -16.71
N LEU A 790 -1.60 22.64 -15.56
CA LEU A 790 -2.25 23.95 -15.51
C LEU A 790 -1.67 24.94 -16.53
N ASN A 791 -0.34 25.00 -16.69
CA ASN A 791 0.29 25.88 -17.68
C ASN A 791 -0.10 25.57 -19.14
N ARG A 792 -0.42 24.32 -19.45
CA ARG A 792 -0.78 23.90 -20.81
C ARG A 792 -2.21 24.27 -21.18
N PHE A 793 -3.11 24.31 -20.20
CA PHE A 793 -4.55 24.53 -20.41
C PHE A 793 -5.06 25.88 -19.91
N TYR A 794 -4.23 26.63 -19.17
CA TYR A 794 -4.56 27.95 -18.66
C TYR A 794 -3.44 28.95 -18.93
N ASP A 795 -3.83 30.22 -19.08
CA ASP A 795 -2.95 31.38 -19.10
C ASP A 795 -3.17 32.19 -17.82
N ILE A 796 -2.11 32.77 -17.28
CA ILE A 796 -2.16 33.71 -16.18
C ILE A 796 -1.78 35.10 -16.69
N TYR A 797 -2.64 36.08 -16.43
CA TYR A 797 -2.43 37.49 -16.72
C TYR A 797 -2.32 38.27 -15.42
N TYR A 798 -1.41 39.24 -15.36
CA TYR A 798 -1.21 40.08 -14.19
C TYR A 798 -0.70 41.46 -14.58
N ARG A 799 -1.04 42.47 -13.79
CA ARG A 799 -0.54 43.83 -13.94
C ARG A 799 -0.28 44.49 -12.60
N VAL A 800 0.54 45.52 -12.64
CA VAL A 800 1.06 46.22 -11.47
C VAL A 800 0.67 47.70 -11.54
N HIS A 801 0.20 48.24 -10.42
CA HIS A 801 0.11 49.67 -10.21
C HIS A 801 1.44 50.15 -9.61
N SER A 802 2.25 50.84 -10.40
CA SER A 802 3.53 51.40 -9.96
C SER A 802 3.34 52.84 -9.50
N ALA A 803 3.98 53.21 -8.39
CA ALA A 803 3.92 54.56 -7.87
C ALA A 803 4.31 55.57 -8.96
N ARG A 804 3.52 56.65 -9.10
CA ARG A 804 3.67 57.73 -10.10
C ARG A 804 3.42 57.35 -11.57
N LEU A 805 3.34 56.08 -11.93
CA LEU A 805 3.01 55.62 -13.29
C LEU A 805 1.59 55.06 -13.41
N GLY A 806 0.96 54.72 -12.28
CA GLY A 806 -0.36 54.12 -12.28
C GLY A 806 -0.33 52.65 -12.72
N TRP A 807 -1.44 52.16 -13.25
CA TRP A 807 -1.54 50.81 -13.80
C TRP A 807 -0.74 50.69 -15.09
N LEU A 808 0.24 49.79 -15.09
CA LEU A 808 0.88 49.32 -16.31
C LEU A 808 0.00 48.26 -17.00
N ASP A 809 0.35 47.94 -18.24
CA ASP A 809 -0.37 46.95 -19.04
C ASP A 809 -0.27 45.52 -18.45
N TRP A 810 -1.11 44.61 -18.94
CA TRP A 810 -1.13 43.22 -18.52
C TRP A 810 0.06 42.43 -19.09
N ALA A 811 0.85 41.84 -18.20
CA ALA A 811 1.78 40.78 -18.50
C ALA A 811 1.05 39.44 -18.62
N LYS A 812 1.59 38.54 -19.44
CA LYS A 812 1.11 37.18 -19.62
C LYS A 812 2.23 36.19 -19.29
N ASN A 813 1.93 35.11 -18.59
CA ASN A 813 2.79 33.94 -18.38
C ASN A 813 4.29 34.23 -18.36
N ASP A 814 4.84 34.46 -17.18
CA ASP A 814 6.28 34.59 -17.00
C ASP A 814 6.88 35.84 -17.66
N GLN A 815 6.07 36.80 -18.12
CA GLN A 815 6.54 38.14 -18.53
C GLN A 815 6.79 39.04 -17.31
N TYR A 816 7.66 40.03 -17.43
CA TYR A 816 7.83 41.01 -16.35
C TYR A 816 6.61 41.95 -16.28
N ALA A 817 6.20 42.31 -15.06
CA ALA A 817 5.21 43.35 -14.81
C ALA A 817 5.70 44.32 -13.72
N GLY A 818 5.53 45.62 -13.89
CA GLY A 818 5.99 46.64 -12.94
C GLY A 818 7.18 47.46 -13.45
N THR A 819 8.10 47.81 -12.57
CA THR A 819 9.27 48.62 -12.92
C THR A 819 10.57 48.03 -12.37
N SER A 820 11.69 48.34 -12.99
CA SER A 820 13.01 48.22 -12.32
C SER A 820 13.87 49.43 -12.67
N ARG A 821 14.91 49.69 -11.86
CA ARG A 821 15.86 50.80 -12.06
C ARG A 821 15.27 52.22 -11.93
N LEU A 822 13.97 52.32 -11.68
CA LEU A 822 13.27 53.58 -11.46
C LEU A 822 13.05 53.89 -9.98
N ASN A 823 13.32 52.92 -9.07
CA ASN A 823 13.08 53.05 -7.64
C ASN A 823 11.61 53.41 -7.34
N LEU A 824 10.68 52.84 -8.10
CA LEU A 824 9.24 53.06 -7.99
C LEU A 824 8.58 51.81 -7.36
N PRO A 825 7.96 51.95 -6.18
CA PRO A 825 7.29 50.84 -5.54
C PRO A 825 6.02 50.39 -6.27
N MET A 826 5.75 49.09 -6.20
CA MET A 826 4.43 48.54 -6.44
C MET A 826 3.48 49.01 -5.33
N GLU A 827 2.30 49.48 -5.70
CA GLU A 827 1.24 49.89 -4.76
C GLU A 827 0.04 48.94 -4.78
N ALA A 828 -0.24 48.31 -5.94
CA ALA A 828 -1.27 47.31 -6.10
C ALA A 828 -0.94 46.32 -7.22
N ILE A 829 -1.58 45.15 -7.18
CA ILE A 829 -1.50 44.10 -8.20
C ILE A 829 -2.89 43.53 -8.49
N GLN A 830 -3.12 43.15 -9.75
CA GLN A 830 -4.24 42.33 -10.18
C GLN A 830 -3.73 41.09 -10.89
N VAL A 831 -4.33 39.93 -10.62
CA VAL A 831 -3.98 38.64 -11.21
C VAL A 831 -5.26 37.92 -11.63
N VAL A 832 -5.28 37.38 -12.85
CA VAL A 832 -6.42 36.65 -13.44
C VAL A 832 -5.90 35.39 -14.11
N ILE A 833 -6.57 34.26 -13.86
CA ILE A 833 -6.35 33.00 -14.58
C ILE A 833 -7.49 32.74 -15.56
N VAL A 834 -7.16 32.37 -16.79
CA VAL A 834 -8.12 32.14 -17.88
C VAL A 834 -7.75 30.89 -18.67
N LYS A 835 -8.68 30.34 -19.46
CA LYS A 835 -8.38 29.24 -20.38
C LYS A 835 -7.26 29.65 -21.36
N LYS A 836 -6.41 28.68 -21.74
CA LYS A 836 -5.30 28.91 -22.67
C LYS A 836 -5.78 29.61 -23.94
N GLY A 837 -5.08 30.67 -24.34
CA GLY A 837 -5.38 31.43 -25.54
C GLY A 837 -6.52 32.44 -25.40
N ALA A 838 -7.18 32.54 -24.24
CA ALA A 838 -8.16 33.59 -24.00
C ALA A 838 -7.51 34.98 -24.03
N ALA A 839 -8.28 35.98 -24.46
CA ALA A 839 -7.85 37.36 -24.53
C ALA A 839 -7.45 37.90 -23.16
N ALA A 840 -6.44 38.79 -23.14
CA ALA A 840 -6.07 39.50 -21.93
C ALA A 840 -7.21 40.41 -21.45
N PRO A 841 -7.34 40.68 -20.13
CA PRO A 841 -8.37 41.60 -19.63
C PRO A 841 -8.20 43.06 -20.10
N GLY A 842 -7.04 43.42 -20.65
CA GLY A 842 -6.75 44.76 -21.16
C GLY A 842 -5.50 44.78 -22.05
N PRO A 843 -4.94 45.96 -22.35
CA PRO A 843 -3.73 46.10 -23.16
C PRO A 843 -2.55 45.34 -22.56
N THR A 844 -1.62 44.89 -23.41
CA THR A 844 -0.45 44.08 -23.03
C THR A 844 0.86 44.64 -23.58
N THR A 845 0.88 45.91 -24.00
CA THR A 845 1.97 46.48 -24.79
C THR A 845 3.14 46.90 -23.90
N ASN A 846 2.85 47.53 -22.76
CA ASN A 846 3.84 48.10 -21.85
C ASN A 846 3.68 47.59 -20.40
N PRO A 847 3.75 46.27 -20.14
CA PRO A 847 3.55 45.73 -18.80
C PRO A 847 4.72 46.02 -17.85
N TYR A 848 5.89 46.32 -18.39
CA TYR A 848 7.13 46.52 -17.65
C TYR A 848 7.98 47.67 -18.19
N GLN A 849 8.53 48.51 -17.31
CA GLN A 849 9.38 49.66 -17.69
C GLN A 849 10.69 49.71 -16.90
N THR A 850 11.78 50.08 -17.58
CA THR A 850 13.12 50.25 -16.96
C THR A 850 13.70 51.66 -17.14
N SER A 851 13.02 52.50 -17.92
CA SER A 851 13.33 53.92 -18.12
C SER A 851 12.03 54.70 -18.27
N ILE A 852 11.99 55.94 -17.77
CA ILE A 852 10.86 56.84 -18.02
C ILE A 852 11.09 57.46 -19.41
N ASN A 853 10.36 56.98 -20.42
CA ASN A 853 10.42 57.54 -21.78
C ASN A 853 9.37 58.66 -22.02
N HIS A 854 8.60 59.02 -20.99
CA HIS A 854 7.58 60.07 -21.02
C HIS A 854 7.99 61.24 -20.13
N LEU A 855 8.15 62.42 -20.76
CA LEU A 855 8.43 63.66 -20.05
C LEU A 855 7.10 64.18 -19.50
N PHE A 856 6.94 64.22 -18.18
CA PHE A 856 5.84 64.95 -17.53
C PHE A 856 5.98 66.44 -17.91
N VAL A 857 5.07 66.95 -18.73
CA VAL A 857 4.92 68.40 -18.91
C VAL A 857 3.91 68.87 -17.85
N MET A 858 4.38 69.65 -16.88
CA MET A 858 3.49 70.42 -16.01
C MET A 858 2.80 71.48 -16.85
N GLY A 859 1.47 71.50 -16.85
CA GLY A 859 0.69 72.54 -17.51
C GLY A 859 1.06 73.92 -16.96
N HIS A 860 1.48 74.82 -17.86
CA HIS A 860 1.59 76.24 -17.56
C HIS A 860 0.63 77.01 -18.49
N GLY A 861 -0.51 77.41 -17.93
CA GLY A 861 -1.32 78.52 -18.43
C GLY A 861 -2.27 78.23 -19.60
N ASP A 862 -3.32 79.04 -19.66
CA ASP A 862 -4.61 78.86 -20.36
C ASP A 862 -4.57 78.83 -21.90
N ASN A 863 -3.43 78.56 -22.54
CA ASN A 863 -3.27 78.52 -24.01
C ASN A 863 -2.64 77.21 -24.53
N ASP A 864 -2.82 76.09 -23.82
CA ASP A 864 -2.39 74.75 -24.27
C ASP A 864 -3.58 74.01 -24.94
N PRO A 865 -3.46 73.44 -26.16
CA PRO A 865 -4.57 72.83 -26.89
C PRO A 865 -5.23 71.58 -26.23
N GLY A 866 -4.78 71.19 -25.04
CA GLY A 866 -5.32 70.07 -24.26
C GLY A 866 -5.82 70.43 -22.85
N ALA A 867 -5.85 71.71 -22.46
CA ALA A 867 -6.32 72.10 -21.14
C ALA A 867 -7.85 72.12 -21.08
N SER A 868 -8.46 71.08 -20.47
CA SER A 868 -9.85 71.18 -19.99
C SER A 868 -9.86 71.73 -18.56
N TYR A 869 -10.87 72.55 -18.28
CA TYR A 869 -11.15 73.16 -16.96
C TYR A 869 -11.14 72.09 -15.87
N ASN A 870 -10.01 71.94 -15.17
CA ASN A 870 -9.80 71.33 -13.84
C ASN A 870 -8.39 70.71 -13.64
N GLY A 871 -7.45 70.90 -14.57
CA GLY A 871 -6.03 70.63 -14.28
C GLY A 871 -5.67 69.15 -14.11
N VAL A 872 -6.41 68.24 -14.74
CA VAL A 872 -6.06 66.82 -14.81
C VAL A 872 -5.62 66.49 -16.25
N ASN A 873 -4.38 66.04 -16.43
CA ASN A 873 -3.84 65.67 -17.74
C ASN A 873 -4.55 64.41 -18.28
N GLU A 874 -5.10 64.47 -19.50
CA GLU A 874 -5.82 63.35 -20.12
C GLU A 874 -4.93 62.35 -20.88
N ARG A 875 -3.64 62.65 -21.15
CA ARG A 875 -2.68 61.66 -21.70
C ARG A 875 -1.21 62.09 -21.61
N ASP A 876 -0.31 61.11 -21.60
CA ASP A 876 1.13 61.30 -21.75
C ASP A 876 1.52 61.54 -23.22
N PHE A 877 2.50 62.42 -23.45
CA PHE A 877 3.10 62.64 -24.77
C PHE A 877 4.40 61.83 -24.91
N THR A 878 4.64 61.30 -26.12
CA THR A 878 5.93 60.71 -26.48
C THR A 878 6.96 61.80 -26.79
N ARG A 879 8.24 61.48 -26.64
CA ARG A 879 9.34 62.38 -27.04
C ARG A 879 9.22 62.85 -28.50
N GLY A 880 8.65 62.04 -29.38
CA GLY A 880 8.42 62.39 -30.79
C GLY A 880 7.33 63.44 -31.01
N GLU A 881 6.30 63.46 -30.15
CA GLU A 881 5.20 64.43 -30.22
C GLU A 881 5.60 65.80 -29.65
N LEU A 882 6.56 65.84 -28.71
CA LEU A 882 7.01 67.06 -28.03
C LEU A 882 8.11 67.83 -28.79
N MET A 883 8.97 67.15 -29.55
CA MET A 883 10.13 67.79 -30.20
C MET A 883 9.78 68.92 -31.19
N PRO A 884 8.67 68.86 -31.97
CA PRO A 884 8.30 69.97 -32.86
C PRO A 884 7.85 71.25 -32.12
N HIS A 885 7.43 71.13 -30.86
CA HIS A 885 6.90 72.25 -30.07
C HIS A 885 7.93 72.87 -29.12
N LEU A 886 9.01 72.16 -28.78
CA LEU A 886 10.13 72.66 -27.98
C LEU A 886 11.17 73.47 -28.77
N GLN A 887 11.06 73.52 -30.11
CA GLN A 887 11.96 74.28 -30.99
C GLN A 887 11.40 75.66 -31.42
N ARG A 888 10.33 76.15 -30.81
CA ARG A 888 9.82 77.52 -31.02
C ARG A 888 10.04 78.40 -29.81
#